data_AF-A0AAP0LVA9-F1
#
_entry.id   AF-A0AAP0LVA9-F1
#
_cell.length_a   1.000
_cell.length_b   1.000
_cell.length_c   1.000
_cell.angle_alpha   90.00
_cell.angle_beta   90.00
_cell.angle_gamma   90.00
#
_symmetry.space_group_name_H-M   'P 1'
#
loop_
_entity.id
_entity.type
_entity.pdbx_description
1 polymer ?
#
loop_
_entity_poly.entity_id
_entity_poly.type
_entity_poly.pdbx_seq_one_letter_code
_entity_poly.pdbx_strand_id
1 'polypeptide(L)'
;MRNKSQCLSFSLLFFFFFFLFSYHQSQAQPSTTGYTCSANQTTYPCQTYAFYRASAPDLLDLASIADLFSVSRRMISEPSNISSPSSPLIQNQPLFVPITCSCKTLNASYTISFANLSYTIKSGDTFYLVSTNKYQNLTTYQSVEVVNPTFAPTKLEVGDVIIFPVFCKCPNQTQLRNRVNYLVSYVLQPSENLSSVASRFGIETQAIIDVNGNNIRPFDTLFVPVARLPELKQPAVAPSTSPSAETPSRKTERKGVIIGLSIGLGICGASLVLAAGMWIYREALLKKKREMEIDQEKQKLQFNKGGKDLKDMEVNFMADVSDCLDKYRIFKIEELREATDNFSEDCLIQGSVYKGNIHGEIYAIKMMKWNACEELKILQKVNHGNLVKIEGFCIDPEDANCYLIYEYIENGSLHSWLHENKNENLNWKTRLRIAIDVANGLQYIHEHTRPRVVHKDIKSSNILLDSNMRAKIANFGLAKSGCNAITMHIVGTQGYIAPEYLADGVVSTKMDVFSFGVVLLELISGKEAIDEEGKVLWAKVEGILEGNQERKVKRVKEWMDEILLQDSISMESVMSAMGIAIACLHKDPSKRPSMVDIVYALSKSDDLLSDISDDALSSSQLISGEKAIDEEGKVLWAKVEGILEGNEGRKVKRVKEWIDEILLQDSISMEGVMRAMGIAIACLHKDPLKRPSMVDIVHALSKSE
;
A
#
# COMPACT_ATOMS: atom_id res chain seq x y z
N MET A 1 25.18 77.35 22.35
CA MET A 1 25.93 76.46 21.43
C MET A 1 25.25 75.10 21.42
N ARG A 2 24.19 74.96 20.61
CA ARG A 2 23.34 73.77 20.53
C ARG A 2 22.82 73.73 19.10
N ASN A 3 23.58 73.06 18.22
CA ASN A 3 23.23 72.65 16.84
C ASN A 3 24.53 72.44 16.08
N LYS A 4 25.06 71.20 16.07
CA LYS A 4 25.98 70.70 15.03
C LYS A 4 26.34 69.21 15.08
N SER A 5 25.71 68.40 15.95
CA SER A 5 26.06 66.97 16.06
C SER A 5 24.95 66.00 15.61
N GLN A 6 23.83 66.49 15.07
CA GLN A 6 22.75 65.63 14.55
C GLN A 6 22.64 65.57 13.01
N CYS A 7 23.45 66.33 12.25
CA CYS A 7 23.43 66.29 10.78
C CYS A 7 24.47 65.36 10.14
N LEU A 8 25.51 64.90 10.85
CA LEU A 8 26.51 63.99 10.27
C LEU A 8 26.11 62.51 10.31
N SER A 9 25.18 62.11 11.19
CA SER A 9 24.73 60.72 11.28
C SER A 9 23.72 60.33 10.19
N PHE A 10 23.01 61.30 9.60
CA PHE A 10 21.99 61.04 8.59
C PHE A 10 22.56 61.00 7.15
N SER A 11 23.70 61.65 6.89
CA SER A 11 24.30 61.68 5.56
C SER A 11 25.11 60.43 5.21
N LEU A 12 25.60 59.68 6.22
CA LEU A 12 26.33 58.42 6.05
C LEU A 12 25.40 57.22 5.84
N LEU A 13 24.18 57.27 6.38
CA LEU A 13 23.16 56.23 6.21
C LEU A 13 22.49 56.28 4.83
N PHE A 14 22.46 57.44 4.17
CA PHE A 14 21.87 57.58 2.83
C PHE A 14 22.84 57.15 1.71
N PHE A 15 24.15 57.35 1.89
CA PHE A 15 25.16 56.89 0.94
C PHE A 15 25.37 55.38 0.93
N PHE A 16 25.11 54.70 2.06
CA PHE A 16 25.16 53.24 2.14
C PHE A 16 23.95 52.58 1.45
N PHE A 17 22.80 53.26 1.41
CA PHE A 17 21.61 52.78 0.72
C PHE A 17 21.66 52.98 -0.81
N PHE A 18 22.36 54.00 -1.31
CA PHE A 18 22.49 54.24 -2.75
C PHE A 18 23.54 53.35 -3.44
N PHE A 19 24.58 52.91 -2.73
CA PHE A 19 25.54 51.92 -3.28
C PHE A 19 25.00 50.49 -3.32
N LEU A 20 23.95 50.19 -2.54
CA LEU A 20 23.24 48.91 -2.62
C LEU A 20 22.19 48.84 -3.73
N PHE A 21 21.85 49.97 -4.37
CA PHE A 21 20.79 50.05 -5.39
C PHE A 21 21.26 50.44 -6.80
N SER A 22 22.56 50.48 -7.07
CA SER A 22 23.08 50.81 -8.43
C SER A 22 24.12 49.83 -8.99
N TYR A 23 24.20 48.62 -8.46
CA TYR A 23 24.89 47.50 -9.12
C TYR A 23 23.90 46.41 -9.55
N HIS A 24 22.86 46.80 -10.30
CA HIS A 24 22.21 45.88 -11.23
C HIS A 24 22.89 46.02 -12.59
N GLN A 25 24.15 45.59 -12.62
CA GLN A 25 24.81 45.21 -13.85
C GLN A 25 24.56 43.72 -14.03
N SER A 26 23.86 43.36 -15.11
CA SER A 26 23.53 42.00 -15.52
C SER A 26 24.71 41.04 -15.36
N GLN A 27 24.63 40.16 -14.37
CA GLN A 27 25.46 38.97 -14.25
C GLN A 27 24.54 37.79 -13.97
N ALA A 28 24.60 36.77 -14.82
CA ALA A 28 23.74 35.60 -14.78
C ALA A 28 23.77 34.93 -13.40
N GLN A 29 22.60 34.82 -12.76
CA GLN A 29 22.46 34.12 -11.49
C GLN A 29 22.71 32.61 -11.65
N PRO A 30 23.34 31.92 -10.68
CA PRO A 30 23.33 30.46 -10.62
C PRO A 30 21.88 29.98 -10.53
N SER A 31 21.51 29.00 -11.34
CA SER A 31 20.12 28.58 -11.52
C SER A 31 19.62 27.78 -10.32
N THR A 32 19.15 28.50 -9.30
CA THR A 32 18.53 27.94 -8.09
C THR A 32 17.28 27.11 -8.39
N THR A 33 16.76 27.15 -9.62
CA THR A 33 15.57 26.43 -10.08
C THR A 33 15.89 25.14 -10.84
N GLY A 34 17.17 24.78 -11.02
CA GLY A 34 17.61 23.56 -11.70
C GLY A 34 18.47 23.83 -12.95
N TYR A 35 18.88 22.78 -13.66
CA TYR A 35 19.82 22.89 -14.78
C TYR A 35 19.11 22.68 -16.10
N THR A 36 19.31 23.58 -17.06
CA THR A 36 18.65 23.49 -18.37
C THR A 36 19.13 22.28 -19.16
N CYS A 37 18.21 21.62 -19.85
CA CYS A 37 18.51 20.49 -20.74
C CYS A 37 17.65 20.59 -22.01
N SER A 38 18.08 19.90 -23.07
CA SER A 38 17.32 19.79 -24.31
C SER A 38 16.63 18.43 -24.36
N ALA A 39 15.29 18.42 -24.36
CA ALA A 39 14.48 17.19 -24.38
C ALA A 39 14.71 16.34 -25.65
N ASN A 40 15.27 16.91 -26.71
CA ASN A 40 15.53 16.24 -27.99
C ASN A 40 16.86 15.46 -28.04
N GLN A 41 17.56 15.30 -26.91
CA GLN A 41 18.78 14.51 -26.86
C GLN A 41 18.49 13.05 -26.54
N THR A 42 19.04 12.12 -27.34
CA THR A 42 18.93 10.66 -27.14
C THR A 42 19.58 10.14 -25.86
N THR A 43 20.23 11.01 -25.08
CA THR A 43 20.97 10.66 -23.86
C THR A 43 20.12 10.76 -22.59
N TYR A 44 18.89 11.27 -22.67
CA TYR A 44 17.91 11.27 -21.58
C TYR A 44 16.79 10.26 -21.86
N PRO A 45 16.26 9.56 -20.84
CA PRO A 45 16.77 9.50 -19.47
C PRO A 45 18.06 8.67 -19.36
N CYS A 46 18.84 8.89 -18.30
CA CYS A 46 20.02 8.07 -18.00
C CYS A 46 20.08 7.69 -16.52
N GLN A 47 20.77 6.59 -16.22
CA GLN A 47 21.11 6.24 -14.84
C GLN A 47 22.40 6.95 -14.43
N THR A 48 22.38 7.58 -13.26
CA THR A 48 23.55 8.19 -12.62
C THR A 48 23.46 8.03 -11.10
N TYR A 49 24.36 8.64 -10.35
CA TYR A 49 24.40 8.53 -8.89
C TYR A 49 24.44 9.90 -8.22
N ALA A 50 23.82 10.01 -7.06
CA ALA A 50 24.07 11.08 -6.09
C ALA A 50 25.09 10.60 -5.05
N PHE A 51 26.04 11.45 -4.71
CA PHE A 51 26.92 11.24 -3.57
C PHE A 51 26.21 11.74 -2.31
N TYR A 52 25.89 10.83 -1.40
CA TYR A 52 25.13 11.13 -0.18
C TYR A 52 25.97 10.82 1.07
N ARG A 53 25.72 11.53 2.17
CA ARG A 53 26.39 11.30 3.45
C ARG A 53 25.36 10.94 4.50
N ALA A 54 25.49 9.82 5.21
CA ALA A 54 24.58 9.47 6.29
C ALA A 54 24.56 10.57 7.38
N SER A 55 23.40 10.89 7.94
CA SER A 55 23.26 11.97 8.94
C SER A 55 22.26 11.65 10.04
N ALA A 56 22.63 11.94 11.28
CA ALA A 56 21.76 11.86 12.45
C ALA A 56 20.66 12.93 12.42
N PRO A 57 19.53 12.72 13.12
CA PRO A 57 19.16 11.50 13.86
C PRO A 57 18.52 10.40 12.99
N ASP A 58 17.87 10.77 11.88
CA ASP A 58 16.92 9.88 11.18
C ASP A 58 17.49 9.20 9.92
N LEU A 59 18.74 9.47 9.52
CA LEU A 59 19.35 8.97 8.26
C LEU A 59 20.69 8.29 8.55
N LEU A 60 20.72 7.47 9.60
CA LEU A 60 21.86 6.65 10.04
C LEU A 60 21.63 5.15 9.78
N ASP A 61 20.76 4.80 8.84
CA ASP A 61 20.59 3.43 8.38
C ASP A 61 20.24 3.45 6.89
N LEU A 62 20.56 2.35 6.20
CA LEU A 62 20.32 2.26 4.77
C LEU A 62 18.82 2.21 4.43
N ALA A 63 17.93 1.82 5.35
CA ALA A 63 16.50 1.82 5.09
C ALA A 63 15.98 3.25 4.95
N SER A 64 16.28 4.10 5.92
CA SER A 64 15.81 5.50 5.93
C SER A 64 16.36 6.32 4.76
N ILE A 65 17.61 6.07 4.33
CA ILE A 65 18.20 6.72 3.15
C ILE A 65 17.61 6.12 1.85
N ALA A 66 17.41 4.82 1.79
CA ALA A 66 16.73 4.17 0.67
C ALA A 66 15.32 4.73 0.47
N ASP A 67 14.56 4.92 1.57
CA ASP A 67 13.22 5.50 1.57
C ASP A 67 13.24 6.92 1.00
N LEU A 68 14.18 7.75 1.47
CA LEU A 68 14.34 9.14 1.03
C LEU A 68 14.59 9.25 -0.49
N PHE A 69 15.32 8.31 -1.07
CA PHE A 69 15.66 8.31 -2.51
C PHE A 69 14.79 7.40 -3.37
N SER A 70 13.77 6.74 -2.78
CA SER A 70 12.90 5.79 -3.48
C SER A 70 13.67 4.67 -4.21
N VAL A 71 14.69 4.12 -3.55
CA VAL A 71 15.57 3.03 -4.06
C VAL A 71 15.63 1.87 -3.06
N SER A 72 16.15 0.71 -3.44
CA SER A 72 16.35 -0.40 -2.48
C SER A 72 17.68 -0.27 -1.74
N ARG A 73 17.78 -0.87 -0.54
CA ARG A 73 19.04 -0.86 0.25
C ARG A 73 20.20 -1.46 -0.53
N ARG A 74 19.95 -2.51 -1.34
CA ARG A 74 20.96 -3.15 -2.19
C ARG A 74 21.50 -2.22 -3.27
N MET A 75 20.61 -1.44 -3.89
CA MET A 75 20.98 -0.45 -4.88
C MET A 75 21.90 0.65 -4.32
N ILE A 76 21.93 0.86 -3.01
CA ILE A 76 22.91 1.73 -2.34
C ILE A 76 24.13 0.92 -1.86
N SER A 77 23.92 -0.25 -1.23
CA SER A 77 25.00 -1.00 -0.57
C SER A 77 26.04 -1.55 -1.54
N GLU A 78 25.61 -2.04 -2.72
CA GLU A 78 26.51 -2.58 -3.75
C GLU A 78 27.49 -1.53 -4.29
N PRO A 79 27.04 -0.40 -4.86
CA PRO A 79 27.96 0.63 -5.35
C PRO A 79 28.72 1.34 -4.21
N SER A 80 28.19 1.32 -2.98
CA SER A 80 28.86 1.91 -1.81
C SER A 80 29.84 0.97 -1.11
N ASN A 81 30.00 -0.28 -1.56
CA ASN A 81 30.85 -1.28 -0.92
C ASN A 81 30.48 -1.56 0.56
N ILE A 82 29.17 -1.66 0.86
CA ILE A 82 28.65 -2.01 2.19
C ILE A 82 28.25 -3.49 2.20
N SER A 83 28.89 -4.28 3.05
CA SER A 83 28.71 -5.73 3.10
C SER A 83 27.38 -6.19 3.71
N SER A 84 26.80 -5.39 4.60
CA SER A 84 25.56 -5.74 5.32
C SER A 84 24.54 -4.60 5.21
N PRO A 85 23.51 -4.74 4.35
CA PRO A 85 22.49 -3.71 4.12
C PRO A 85 21.60 -3.38 5.33
N SER A 86 21.71 -4.15 6.41
CA SER A 86 20.99 -3.95 7.68
C SER A 86 21.85 -3.34 8.79
N SER A 87 23.15 -3.12 8.54
CA SER A 87 24.03 -2.51 9.54
C SER A 87 23.73 -1.01 9.69
N PRO A 88 23.75 -0.48 10.93
CA PRO A 88 23.65 0.96 11.14
C PRO A 88 24.83 1.67 10.48
N LEU A 89 24.56 2.86 9.97
CA LEU A 89 25.53 3.77 9.41
C LEU A 89 26.01 4.75 10.49
N ILE A 90 27.21 5.29 10.29
CA ILE A 90 27.73 6.35 11.15
C ILE A 90 27.60 7.72 10.49
N GLN A 91 27.65 8.78 11.29
CA GLN A 91 27.60 10.16 10.81
C GLN A 91 28.65 10.41 9.71
N ASN A 92 28.20 11.05 8.62
CA ASN A 92 28.98 11.40 7.44
C ASN A 92 29.54 10.21 6.63
N GLN A 93 29.04 8.97 6.86
CA GLN A 93 29.42 7.81 6.07
C GLN A 93 29.03 8.02 4.59
N PRO A 94 29.97 7.87 3.64
CA PRO A 94 29.72 8.18 2.23
C PRO A 94 29.00 7.05 1.51
N LEU A 95 28.03 7.41 0.68
CA LEU A 95 27.18 6.49 -0.09
C LEU A 95 27.05 6.96 -1.54
N PHE A 96 26.98 6.00 -2.46
CA PHE A 96 26.48 6.21 -3.80
C PHE A 96 25.02 5.76 -3.86
N VAL A 97 24.14 6.72 -4.15
CA VAL A 97 22.70 6.47 -4.26
C VAL A 97 22.30 6.61 -5.72
N PRO A 98 21.82 5.55 -6.39
CA PRO A 98 21.44 5.62 -7.80
C PRO A 98 20.22 6.51 -7.98
N ILE A 99 20.23 7.32 -9.03
CA ILE A 99 19.12 8.19 -9.42
C ILE A 99 18.91 8.11 -10.94
N THR A 100 17.64 8.12 -11.35
CA THR A 100 17.28 8.19 -12.78
C THR A 100 17.13 9.64 -13.18
N CYS A 101 18.06 10.12 -14.01
CA CYS A 101 18.06 11.49 -14.47
C CYS A 101 17.18 11.66 -15.71
N SER A 102 16.27 12.65 -15.66
CA SER A 102 15.34 12.94 -16.74
C SER A 102 15.34 14.42 -17.08
N CYS A 103 15.01 14.76 -18.33
CA CYS A 103 14.85 16.13 -18.80
C CYS A 103 13.36 16.44 -18.91
N LYS A 104 12.85 17.38 -18.11
CA LYS A 104 11.42 17.68 -18.00
C LYS A 104 11.11 19.13 -18.32
N THR A 105 10.08 19.33 -19.13
CA THR A 105 9.56 20.66 -19.47
C THR A 105 8.51 21.05 -18.44
N LEU A 106 8.76 22.15 -17.72
CA LEU A 106 7.89 22.64 -16.67
C LEU A 106 6.85 23.63 -17.22
N ASN A 107 7.26 24.50 -18.15
CA ASN A 107 6.42 25.48 -18.84
C ASN A 107 6.82 25.53 -20.34
N ALA A 108 6.08 26.27 -21.17
CA ALA A 108 6.29 26.37 -22.63
C ALA A 108 7.70 26.81 -23.09
N SER A 109 8.60 27.23 -22.19
CA SER A 109 9.98 27.63 -22.51
C SER A 109 11.04 27.21 -21.49
N TYR A 110 10.69 26.41 -20.48
CA TYR A 110 11.61 26.07 -19.38
C TYR A 110 11.70 24.56 -19.17
N THR A 111 12.84 23.98 -19.55
CA THR A 111 13.12 22.54 -19.45
C THR A 111 14.36 22.33 -18.60
N ILE A 112 14.23 21.56 -17.54
CA ILE A 112 15.32 21.30 -16.58
C ILE A 112 15.56 19.80 -16.38
N SER A 113 16.79 19.43 -16.05
CA SER A 113 17.19 18.06 -15.75
C SER A 113 17.22 17.80 -14.25
N PHE A 114 16.48 16.78 -13.83
CA PHE A 114 16.45 16.31 -12.45
C PHE A 114 15.95 14.87 -12.34
N ALA A 115 16.24 14.26 -11.20
CA ALA A 115 15.66 13.01 -10.74
C ALA A 115 14.43 13.32 -9.90
N ASN A 116 13.30 12.72 -10.26
CA ASN A 116 12.03 12.95 -9.60
C ASN A 116 11.93 12.05 -8.37
N LEU A 117 12.04 12.62 -7.17
CA LEU A 117 11.91 11.88 -5.91
C LEU A 117 10.65 12.33 -5.19
N SER A 118 9.76 11.39 -4.86
CA SER A 118 8.55 11.67 -4.09
C SER A 118 8.83 11.52 -2.60
N TYR A 119 8.46 12.52 -1.80
CA TYR A 119 8.64 12.53 -0.36
C TYR A 119 7.33 12.84 0.35
N THR A 120 6.95 12.00 1.30
CA THR A 120 5.79 12.24 2.16
C THR A 120 6.18 13.15 3.31
N ILE A 121 5.56 14.33 3.37
CA ILE A 121 5.78 15.37 4.38
C ILE A 121 5.46 14.83 5.78
N LYS A 122 6.39 15.05 6.71
CA LYS A 122 6.24 14.76 8.15
C LYS A 122 6.02 16.07 8.93
N SER A 123 5.62 15.92 10.19
CA SER A 123 5.37 17.07 11.06
C SER A 123 6.61 17.96 11.18
N GLY A 124 6.44 19.25 10.85
CA GLY A 124 7.52 20.25 10.90
C GLY A 124 8.38 20.33 9.65
N ASP A 125 8.12 19.52 8.63
CA ASP A 125 8.79 19.63 7.34
C ASP A 125 8.36 20.90 6.58
N THR A 126 9.30 21.44 5.83
CA THR A 126 9.09 22.51 4.85
C THR A 126 9.91 22.18 3.62
N PHE A 127 9.62 22.82 2.47
CA PHE A 127 10.47 22.62 1.29
C PHE A 127 11.93 22.96 1.58
N TYR A 128 12.18 23.97 2.40
CA TYR A 128 13.52 24.34 2.85
C TYR A 128 14.17 23.22 3.67
N LEU A 129 13.56 22.81 4.79
CA LEU A 129 14.17 21.85 5.72
C LEU A 129 14.42 20.48 5.08
N VAL A 130 13.51 20.00 4.24
CA VAL A 130 13.68 18.71 3.56
C VAL A 130 14.78 18.82 2.50
N SER A 131 14.81 19.89 1.71
CA SER A 131 15.88 20.11 0.71
C SER A 131 17.26 20.22 1.35
N THR A 132 17.39 20.97 2.45
CA THR A 132 18.69 21.24 3.08
C THR A 132 19.16 20.14 4.01
N ASN A 133 18.26 19.54 4.80
CA ASN A 133 18.65 18.63 5.88
C ASN A 133 18.52 17.17 5.46
N LYS A 134 17.43 16.81 4.76
CA LYS A 134 17.21 15.43 4.30
C LYS A 134 17.98 15.19 3.00
N TYR A 135 17.77 16.01 1.98
CA TYR A 135 18.49 15.89 0.70
C TYR A 135 19.87 16.57 0.67
N GLN A 136 20.32 17.20 1.76
CA GLN A 136 21.68 17.75 1.89
C GLN A 136 22.09 18.73 0.78
N ASN A 137 21.15 19.55 0.31
CA ASN A 137 21.32 20.49 -0.81
C ASN A 137 21.54 19.84 -2.18
N LEU A 138 21.22 18.54 -2.35
CA LEU A 138 21.13 17.91 -3.68
C LEU A 138 19.97 18.47 -4.53
N THR A 139 19.10 19.23 -3.88
CA THR A 139 18.02 20.02 -4.48
C THR A 139 17.88 21.33 -3.70
N THR A 140 17.12 22.26 -4.22
CA THR A 140 16.82 23.55 -3.57
C THR A 140 15.32 23.71 -3.39
N TYR A 141 14.90 24.40 -2.33
CA TYR A 141 13.47 24.62 -2.10
C TYR A 141 12.80 25.42 -3.24
N GLN A 142 13.53 26.31 -3.93
CA GLN A 142 13.00 27.04 -5.07
C GLN A 142 12.70 26.10 -6.25
N SER A 143 13.54 25.09 -6.47
CA SER A 143 13.25 24.08 -7.50
C SER A 143 12.06 23.18 -7.11
N VAL A 144 11.91 22.86 -5.82
CA VAL A 144 10.72 22.15 -5.30
C VAL A 144 9.46 22.97 -5.56
N GLU A 145 9.47 24.27 -5.25
CA GLU A 145 8.32 25.17 -5.48
C GLU A 145 7.93 25.22 -6.96
N VAL A 146 8.92 25.28 -7.85
CA VAL A 146 8.67 25.31 -9.31
C VAL A 146 8.06 24.00 -9.82
N VAL A 147 8.47 22.85 -9.28
CA VAL A 147 7.96 21.53 -9.70
C VAL A 147 6.62 21.19 -9.03
N ASN A 148 6.29 21.86 -7.92
CA ASN A 148 5.06 21.63 -7.15
C ASN A 148 4.27 22.94 -6.99
N PRO A 149 3.74 23.53 -8.08
CA PRO A 149 3.13 24.85 -8.06
C PRO A 149 1.85 24.95 -7.21
N THR A 150 1.25 23.82 -6.85
CA THR A 150 0.01 23.74 -6.05
C THR A 150 0.25 23.81 -4.55
N PHE A 151 1.49 23.67 -4.09
CA PHE A 151 1.83 23.56 -2.67
C PHE A 151 2.58 24.80 -2.18
N ALA A 152 2.23 25.27 -0.98
CA ALA A 152 2.92 26.40 -0.37
C ALA A 152 4.15 25.91 0.43
N PRO A 153 5.35 26.51 0.26
CA PRO A 153 6.61 25.98 0.82
C PRO A 153 6.66 25.75 2.34
N THR A 154 5.80 26.42 3.10
CA THR A 154 5.74 26.38 4.58
C THR A 154 4.38 25.98 5.13
N LYS A 155 3.37 25.74 4.29
CA LYS A 155 2.03 25.28 4.70
C LYS A 155 1.80 23.91 4.09
N LEU A 156 2.54 22.93 4.61
CA LEU A 156 2.47 21.54 4.18
C LEU A 156 1.76 20.74 5.26
N GLU A 157 0.92 19.81 4.85
CA GLU A 157 0.21 18.91 5.74
C GLU A 157 0.93 17.56 5.83
N VAL A 158 0.85 16.93 7.00
CA VAL A 158 1.46 15.61 7.20
C VAL A 158 0.77 14.60 6.30
N GLY A 159 1.52 13.95 5.41
CA GLY A 159 0.97 13.05 4.40
C GLY A 159 1.02 13.60 2.97
N ASP A 160 1.25 14.91 2.79
CA ASP A 160 1.44 15.49 1.46
C ASP A 160 2.60 14.80 0.72
N VAL A 161 2.38 14.41 -0.53
CA VAL A 161 3.42 13.80 -1.36
C VAL A 161 4.00 14.87 -2.28
N ILE A 162 5.22 15.32 -1.95
CA ILE A 162 5.91 16.41 -2.64
C ILE A 162 7.03 15.85 -3.50
N ILE A 163 7.18 16.38 -4.71
CA ILE A 163 8.30 16.05 -5.59
C ILE A 163 9.53 16.89 -5.21
N PHE A 164 10.60 16.26 -4.77
CA PHE A 164 11.91 16.88 -4.60
C PHE A 164 12.79 16.61 -5.83
N PRO A 165 13.05 17.61 -6.69
CA PRO A 165 13.83 17.43 -7.90
C PRO A 165 15.33 17.42 -7.59
N VAL A 166 15.90 16.24 -7.33
CA VAL A 166 17.34 16.11 -7.13
C VAL A 166 18.07 16.40 -8.43
N PHE A 167 18.99 17.37 -8.38
CA PHE A 167 19.69 17.84 -9.56
C PHE A 167 20.60 16.76 -10.13
N CYS A 168 20.54 16.58 -11.44
CA CYS A 168 21.34 15.59 -12.16
C CYS A 168 21.55 16.04 -13.61
N LYS A 169 22.53 15.44 -14.29
CA LYS A 169 22.75 15.58 -15.74
C LYS A 169 23.10 14.24 -16.36
N CYS A 170 22.77 14.08 -17.63
CA CYS A 170 23.23 12.96 -18.44
C CYS A 170 24.48 13.32 -19.25
N PRO A 171 25.44 12.39 -19.39
CA PRO A 171 26.57 12.58 -20.30
C PRO A 171 26.10 12.84 -21.73
N ASN A 172 26.74 13.78 -22.43
CA ASN A 172 26.50 13.98 -23.86
C ASN A 172 27.26 12.93 -24.71
N GLN A 173 26.96 12.86 -26.01
CA GLN A 173 27.58 11.88 -26.91
C GLN A 173 29.12 11.97 -26.99
N THR A 174 29.70 13.15 -26.78
CA THR A 174 31.16 13.33 -26.76
C THR A 174 31.76 12.77 -25.47
N GLN A 175 31.11 13.02 -24.34
CA GLN A 175 31.49 12.48 -23.03
C GLN A 175 31.41 10.95 -23.03
N LEU A 176 30.35 10.36 -23.59
CA LEU A 176 30.21 8.90 -23.73
C LEU A 176 31.33 8.31 -24.60
N ARG A 177 31.69 8.95 -25.72
CA ARG A 177 32.83 8.54 -26.56
C ARG A 177 34.16 8.59 -25.80
N ASN A 178 34.30 9.54 -24.87
CA ASN A 178 35.46 9.66 -23.98
C ASN A 178 35.33 8.80 -22.70
N ARG A 179 34.45 7.80 -22.70
CA ARG A 179 34.21 6.85 -21.60
C ARG A 179 33.70 7.49 -20.30
N VAL A 180 33.10 8.67 -20.34
CA VAL A 180 32.39 9.24 -19.20
C VAL A 180 30.99 8.66 -19.18
N ASN A 181 30.78 7.64 -18.36
CA ASN A 181 29.52 6.91 -18.28
C ASN A 181 28.53 7.55 -17.29
N TYR A 182 29.04 8.27 -16.28
CA TYR A 182 28.23 8.88 -15.24
C TYR A 182 28.66 10.32 -14.97
N LEU A 183 27.68 11.16 -14.66
CA LEU A 183 27.87 12.49 -14.08
C LEU A 183 27.30 12.45 -12.67
N VAL A 184 28.14 12.15 -11.67
CA VAL A 184 27.71 11.96 -10.28
C VAL A 184 27.37 13.31 -9.67
N SER A 185 26.20 13.42 -9.06
CA SER A 185 25.72 14.65 -8.41
C SER A 185 26.32 14.75 -7.02
N TYR A 186 27.11 15.80 -6.76
CA TYR A 186 27.93 15.95 -5.55
C TYR A 186 27.80 17.37 -4.99
N VAL A 187 27.32 17.51 -3.75
CA VAL A 187 27.25 18.82 -3.09
C VAL A 187 28.60 19.18 -2.48
N LEU A 188 29.21 20.26 -2.96
CA LEU A 188 30.50 20.75 -2.47
C LEU A 188 30.37 21.28 -1.03
N GLN A 189 31.14 20.72 -0.10
CA GLN A 189 31.13 21.19 1.29
C GLN A 189 32.07 22.41 1.47
N PRO A 190 31.77 23.34 2.40
CA PRO A 190 32.62 24.53 2.64
C PRO A 190 34.06 24.21 3.03
N SER A 191 34.30 23.04 3.62
CA SER A 191 35.64 22.56 4.02
C SER A 191 36.39 21.85 2.89
N GLU A 192 35.76 21.64 1.73
CA GLU A 192 36.32 20.91 0.60
C GLU A 192 36.70 21.86 -0.54
N ASN A 193 37.68 21.45 -1.35
CA ASN A 193 38.05 22.13 -2.58
C ASN A 193 37.96 21.17 -3.78
N LEU A 194 37.95 21.70 -5.00
CA LEU A 194 37.78 20.88 -6.20
C LEU A 194 38.86 19.81 -6.36
N SER A 195 40.10 20.08 -5.93
CA SER A 195 41.19 19.10 -5.98
C SER A 195 40.92 17.89 -5.07
N SER A 196 40.38 18.13 -3.87
CA SER A 196 40.00 17.08 -2.93
C SER A 196 38.84 16.23 -3.46
N VAL A 197 37.86 16.84 -4.12
CA VAL A 197 36.76 16.13 -4.78
C VAL A 197 37.30 15.32 -5.96
N ALA A 198 38.11 15.92 -6.82
CA ALA A 198 38.71 15.24 -7.98
C ALA A 198 39.53 14.00 -7.56
N SER A 199 40.34 14.14 -6.50
CA SER A 199 41.10 13.03 -5.92
C SER A 199 40.21 11.92 -5.36
N ARG A 200 39.08 12.25 -4.74
CA ARG A 200 38.10 11.26 -4.24
C ARG A 200 37.52 10.40 -5.36
N PHE A 201 37.28 11.00 -6.52
CA PHE A 201 36.74 10.32 -7.69
C PHE A 201 37.80 9.77 -8.65
N GLY A 202 39.09 9.99 -8.35
CA GLY A 202 40.21 9.52 -9.18
C GLY A 202 40.29 10.21 -10.54
N ILE A 203 39.92 11.49 -10.61
CA ILE A 203 39.92 12.30 -11.84
C ILE A 203 40.71 13.59 -11.67
N GLU A 204 40.96 14.30 -12.78
CA GLU A 204 41.61 15.61 -12.75
C GLU A 204 40.61 16.72 -12.39
N THR A 205 41.09 17.74 -11.68
CA THR A 205 40.29 18.93 -11.32
C THR A 205 39.69 19.61 -12.56
N GLN A 206 40.45 19.65 -13.65
CA GLN A 206 40.01 20.27 -14.91
C GLN A 206 38.77 19.57 -15.47
N ALA A 207 38.65 18.25 -15.34
CA ALA A 207 37.47 17.53 -15.81
C ALA A 207 36.18 17.95 -15.08
N ILE A 208 36.26 18.29 -13.79
CA ILE A 208 35.11 18.85 -13.04
C ILE A 208 34.78 20.25 -13.55
N ILE A 209 35.81 21.07 -13.77
CA ILE A 209 35.66 22.45 -14.27
C ILE A 209 35.03 22.45 -15.67
N ASP A 210 35.44 21.55 -16.56
CA ASP A 210 34.92 21.46 -17.93
C ASP A 210 33.41 21.17 -17.98
N VAL A 211 32.86 20.49 -16.97
CA VAL A 211 31.43 20.15 -16.87
C VAL A 211 30.62 21.22 -16.12
N ASN A 212 31.21 21.86 -15.10
CA ASN A 212 30.49 22.71 -14.15
C ASN A 212 30.79 24.20 -14.30
N GLY A 213 31.84 24.56 -15.05
CA GLY A 213 32.35 25.93 -15.17
C GLY A 213 33.29 26.33 -14.02
N ASN A 214 33.82 27.56 -14.09
CA ASN A 214 34.87 28.04 -13.17
C ASN A 214 34.31 28.72 -11.89
N ASN A 215 33.03 29.07 -11.86
CA ASN A 215 32.43 29.88 -10.79
C ASN A 215 31.73 29.04 -9.72
N ILE A 216 32.43 28.04 -9.18
CA ILE A 216 31.88 27.10 -8.19
C ILE A 216 31.96 27.70 -6.78
N ARG A 217 30.86 27.60 -6.03
CA ARG A 217 30.71 28.07 -4.65
C ARG A 217 30.43 26.92 -3.68
N PRO A 218 30.67 27.11 -2.36
CA PRO A 218 30.22 26.16 -1.36
C PRO A 218 28.71 25.88 -1.47
N PHE A 219 28.33 24.62 -1.26
CA PHE A 219 26.98 24.06 -1.41
C PHE A 219 26.45 23.95 -2.83
N ASP A 220 27.22 24.32 -3.86
CA ASP A 220 26.83 24.03 -5.23
C ASP A 220 26.81 22.52 -5.49
N THR A 221 25.81 22.07 -6.26
CA THR A 221 25.79 20.71 -6.80
C THR A 221 26.71 20.63 -8.01
N LEU A 222 27.74 19.81 -7.91
CA LEU A 222 28.70 19.48 -8.96
C LEU A 222 28.27 18.20 -9.67
N PHE A 223 28.49 18.15 -10.98
CA PHE A 223 28.37 16.96 -11.80
C PHE A 223 29.75 16.41 -12.11
N VAL A 224 30.16 15.37 -11.38
CA VAL A 224 31.51 14.80 -11.43
C VAL A 224 31.58 13.72 -12.51
N PRO A 225 32.36 13.92 -13.60
CA PRO A 225 32.42 12.95 -14.69
C PRO A 225 33.28 11.75 -14.34
N VAL A 226 32.71 10.55 -14.38
CA VAL A 226 33.44 9.30 -14.10
C VAL A 226 33.10 8.20 -15.10
N ALA A 227 34.11 7.37 -15.41
CA ALA A 227 33.93 6.19 -16.25
C ALA A 227 33.31 5.02 -15.50
N ARG A 228 33.67 4.87 -14.23
CA ARG A 228 33.13 3.91 -13.27
C ARG A 228 33.11 4.56 -11.90
N LEU A 229 32.23 4.10 -11.03
CA LEU A 229 32.22 4.58 -9.65
C LEU A 229 33.53 4.19 -8.95
N PRO A 230 34.16 5.10 -8.18
CA PRO A 230 35.30 4.76 -7.34
C PRO A 230 34.85 3.87 -6.17
N GLU A 231 35.73 3.02 -5.67
CA GLU A 231 35.43 2.24 -4.46
C GLU A 231 35.45 3.16 -3.23
N LEU A 232 34.33 3.24 -2.52
CA LEU A 232 34.26 3.98 -1.27
C LEU A 232 34.94 3.20 -0.15
N LYS A 233 35.82 3.88 0.61
CA LYS A 233 36.39 3.34 1.85
C LYS A 233 35.33 3.46 2.95
N GLN A 234 34.78 2.32 3.37
CA GLN A 234 33.80 2.27 4.46
C GLN A 234 34.50 2.29 5.83
N PRO A 235 33.95 2.98 6.85
CA PRO A 235 34.48 2.96 8.22
C PRO A 235 34.46 1.54 8.80
N ALA A 236 35.51 1.15 9.54
CA ALA A 236 35.57 -0.17 10.16
C ALA A 236 34.58 -0.29 11.34
N VAL A 237 33.69 -1.28 11.30
CA VAL A 237 32.79 -1.63 12.41
C VAL A 237 33.59 -2.46 13.42
N ALA A 238 33.87 -1.90 14.60
CA ALA A 238 34.46 -2.67 15.70
C ALA A 238 33.37 -3.55 16.36
N PRO A 239 33.57 -4.87 16.52
CA PRO A 239 32.66 -5.70 17.30
C PRO A 239 32.79 -5.36 18.80
N SER A 240 31.66 -5.12 19.44
CA SER A 240 31.56 -4.88 20.88
C SER A 240 31.83 -6.18 21.66
N THR A 241 32.96 -6.24 22.38
CA THR A 241 33.21 -7.25 23.42
C THR A 241 32.75 -6.76 24.78
N SER A 242 32.03 -7.65 25.47
CA SER A 242 31.58 -7.58 26.86
C SER A 242 32.75 -7.58 27.86
N PRO A 243 32.52 -7.16 29.12
CA PRO A 243 33.58 -6.93 30.09
C PRO A 243 33.99 -8.22 30.80
N SER A 244 35.26 -8.59 30.74
CA SER A 244 35.81 -9.58 31.66
C SER A 244 37.28 -9.34 31.97
N ALA A 245 37.49 -8.99 33.25
CA ALA A 245 38.59 -9.39 34.12
C ALA A 245 40.04 -9.19 33.65
N GLU A 246 40.70 -8.20 34.25
CA GLU A 246 42.16 -8.14 34.33
C GLU A 246 42.65 -8.35 35.76
N THR A 247 43.69 -9.18 35.89
CA THR A 247 44.79 -9.06 36.87
C THR A 247 45.92 -10.00 36.45
N PRO A 248 47.17 -9.92 36.97
CA PRO A 248 47.92 -8.78 37.53
C PRO A 248 49.39 -8.69 36.99
N SER A 249 50.05 -7.53 37.11
CA SER A 249 51.49 -7.47 37.49
C SER A 249 51.88 -6.06 37.99
N ARG A 250 52.20 -5.90 39.29
CA ARG A 250 53.54 -5.79 39.94
C ARG A 250 54.26 -4.46 39.58
N LYS A 251 54.64 -3.56 40.50
CA LYS A 251 55.31 -3.71 41.82
C LYS A 251 55.21 -2.45 42.71
N THR A 252 55.35 -2.72 44.03
CA THR A 252 55.98 -1.97 45.15
C THR A 252 55.34 -0.70 45.77
N GLU A 253 54.68 -0.93 46.91
CA GLU A 253 55.00 -0.46 48.29
C GLU A 253 55.28 1.03 48.58
N ARG A 254 54.38 1.68 49.34
CA ARG A 254 54.67 2.18 50.72
C ARG A 254 53.40 2.61 51.48
N LYS A 255 53.40 2.26 52.76
CA LYS A 255 52.31 2.38 53.74
C LYS A 255 52.02 3.82 54.16
N GLY A 256 50.74 4.07 54.49
CA GLY A 256 50.39 4.72 55.76
C GLY A 256 49.86 6.15 55.71
N VAL A 257 48.69 6.41 55.10
CA VAL A 257 47.79 7.54 55.46
C VAL A 257 46.34 7.14 55.16
N ILE A 258 45.87 6.02 55.73
CA ILE A 258 44.46 5.63 55.74
C ILE A 258 44.02 5.77 57.18
N ILE A 259 43.12 6.72 57.44
CA ILE A 259 42.26 6.98 58.62
C ILE A 259 42.14 8.51 58.75
N GLY A 260 41.46 9.16 57.79
CA GLY A 260 41.22 10.61 57.88
C GLY A 260 40.36 11.23 56.77
N LEU A 261 40.34 10.66 55.56
CA LEU A 261 39.67 11.26 54.40
C LEU A 261 38.34 10.61 53.97
N SER A 262 37.78 9.70 54.77
CA SER A 262 36.58 8.93 54.39
C SER A 262 35.25 9.65 54.69
N ILE A 263 35.25 10.72 55.49
CA ILE A 263 34.01 11.38 55.96
C ILE A 263 33.67 12.63 55.13
N GLY A 264 34.65 13.28 54.49
CA GLY A 264 34.42 14.50 53.71
C GLY A 264 33.83 14.29 52.30
N LEU A 265 34.17 13.18 51.63
CA LEU A 265 33.74 12.95 50.24
C LEU A 265 32.29 12.43 50.12
N GLY A 266 31.77 11.77 51.16
CA GLY A 266 30.39 11.28 51.17
C GLY A 266 29.34 12.40 51.25
N ILE A 267 29.62 13.45 52.03
CA ILE A 267 28.68 14.56 52.27
C ILE A 267 28.59 15.49 51.05
N CYS A 268 29.72 15.74 50.37
CA CYS A 268 29.73 16.53 49.14
C CYS A 268 29.03 15.79 47.98
N GLY A 269 29.21 14.48 47.87
CA GLY A 269 28.52 13.66 46.85
C GLY A 269 27.00 13.64 47.02
N ALA A 270 26.52 13.42 48.25
CA ALA A 270 25.09 13.41 48.54
C ALA A 270 24.42 14.77 48.31
N SER A 271 25.12 15.86 48.65
CA SER A 271 24.63 17.23 48.45
C SER A 271 24.49 17.61 46.98
N LEU A 272 25.40 17.15 46.12
CA LEU A 272 25.34 17.38 44.67
C LEU A 272 24.18 16.62 44.00
N VAL A 273 23.91 15.40 44.44
CA VAL A 273 22.79 14.59 43.92
C VAL A 273 21.44 15.21 44.31
N LEU A 274 21.30 15.71 45.54
CA LEU A 274 20.08 16.40 45.97
C LEU A 274 19.87 17.72 45.25
N ALA A 275 20.93 18.49 44.99
CA ALA A 275 20.86 19.72 44.22
C ALA A 275 20.44 19.48 42.76
N ALA A 276 21.00 18.43 42.13
CA ALA A 276 20.61 18.03 40.78
C ALA A 276 19.15 17.57 40.72
N GLY A 277 18.69 16.77 41.69
CA GLY A 277 17.30 16.35 41.80
C GLY A 277 16.32 17.51 41.97
N MET A 278 16.66 18.49 42.81
CA MET A 278 15.86 19.71 42.97
C MET A 278 15.83 20.59 41.72
N TRP A 279 16.93 20.64 40.97
CA TRP A 279 16.98 21.39 39.72
C TRP A 279 16.09 20.76 38.64
N ILE A 280 16.16 19.44 38.47
CA ILE A 280 15.31 18.68 37.54
C ILE A 280 13.83 18.81 37.93
N TYR A 281 13.51 18.72 39.22
CA TYR A 281 12.13 18.90 39.70
C TYR A 281 11.59 20.31 39.44
N ARG A 282 12.42 21.34 39.61
CA ARG A 282 12.06 22.73 39.27
C ARG A 282 11.83 22.92 37.77
N GLU A 283 12.66 22.33 36.92
CA GLU A 283 12.45 22.38 35.46
C GLU A 283 11.16 21.68 35.03
N ALA A 284 10.85 20.52 35.62
CA ALA A 284 9.61 19.79 35.32
C ALA A 284 8.36 20.60 35.73
N LEU A 285 8.37 21.27 36.89
CA LEU A 285 7.26 22.13 37.31
C LEU A 285 7.09 23.37 36.42
N LEU A 286 8.19 23.97 35.97
CA LEU A 286 8.17 25.13 35.05
C LEU A 286 7.75 24.74 33.63
N LYS A 287 7.98 23.49 33.22
CA LYS A 287 7.52 22.94 31.95
C LYS A 287 6.00 22.67 31.98
N LYS A 288 5.52 22.04 33.06
CA LYS A 288 4.08 21.77 33.26
C LYS A 288 3.24 23.05 33.34
N LYS A 289 3.78 24.12 33.94
CA LYS A 289 3.09 25.42 33.99
C LYS A 289 2.99 26.10 32.60
N ARG A 290 4.04 26.00 31.78
CA ARG A 290 4.03 26.51 30.39
C ARG A 290 3.11 25.73 29.47
N GLU A 291 3.01 24.42 29.65
CA GLU A 291 2.10 23.57 28.87
C GLU A 291 0.62 23.92 29.14
N MET A 292 0.23 24.20 30.39
CA MET A 292 -1.13 24.65 30.72
C MET A 292 -1.47 26.04 30.17
N GLU A 293 -0.50 26.97 30.13
CA GLU A 293 -0.70 28.31 29.55
C GLU A 293 -0.83 28.26 28.02
N ILE A 294 -0.11 27.35 27.34
CA ILE A 294 -0.18 27.16 25.88
C ILE A 294 -1.49 26.48 25.45
N ASP A 295 -2.01 25.52 26.23
CA ASP A 295 -3.27 24.85 25.90
C ASP A 295 -4.48 25.79 26.06
N GLN A 296 -4.45 26.71 27.03
CA GLN A 296 -5.49 27.71 27.22
C GLN A 296 -5.53 28.77 26.10
N GLU A 297 -4.38 29.04 25.47
CA GLU A 297 -4.26 29.97 24.34
C GLU A 297 -4.63 29.31 23.00
N LYS A 298 -4.29 28.02 22.81
CA LYS A 298 -4.73 27.21 21.67
C LYS A 298 -6.24 27.02 21.60
N GLN A 299 -6.91 26.81 22.74
CA GLN A 299 -8.38 26.69 22.80
C GLN A 299 -9.10 27.99 22.41
N LYS A 300 -8.49 29.17 22.67
CA LYS A 300 -9.03 30.48 22.28
C LYS A 300 -8.79 30.83 20.81
N LEU A 301 -7.73 30.30 20.20
CA LEU A 301 -7.38 30.53 18.79
C LEU A 301 -8.12 29.61 17.80
N GLN A 302 -8.58 28.43 18.24
CA GLN A 302 -9.36 27.51 17.39
C GLN A 302 -10.80 27.99 17.13
N PHE A 303 -11.44 28.72 18.06
CA PHE A 303 -12.85 29.10 17.93
C PHE A 303 -13.14 30.21 16.89
N ASN A 304 -12.12 30.91 16.37
CA ASN A 304 -12.31 32.10 15.52
C ASN A 304 -11.86 31.96 14.06
N LYS A 305 -11.41 30.77 13.61
CA LYS A 305 -10.89 30.56 12.23
C LYS A 305 -11.63 29.53 11.36
N GLY A 306 -12.64 28.82 11.88
CA GLY A 306 -13.22 27.64 11.22
C GLY A 306 -14.10 27.89 9.98
N GLY A 307 -14.53 29.11 9.68
CA GLY A 307 -15.58 29.31 8.66
C GLY A 307 -15.17 29.22 7.19
N LYS A 308 -13.87 29.33 6.86
CA LYS A 308 -13.40 29.49 5.47
C LYS A 308 -12.61 28.29 4.95
N ASP A 309 -11.75 27.70 5.78
CA ASP A 309 -10.96 26.51 5.39
C ASP A 309 -11.82 25.24 5.27
N LEU A 310 -12.89 25.08 6.07
CA LEU A 310 -13.82 23.95 5.95
C LEU A 310 -14.56 23.95 4.60
N LYS A 311 -14.95 25.13 4.09
CA LYS A 311 -15.66 25.25 2.81
C LYS A 311 -14.75 24.96 1.62
N ASP A 312 -13.50 25.40 1.67
CA ASP A 312 -12.53 25.11 0.59
C ASP A 312 -12.13 23.61 0.60
N MET A 313 -12.12 22.95 1.76
CA MET A 313 -11.88 21.51 1.91
C MET A 313 -13.07 20.64 1.45
N GLU A 314 -14.30 21.04 1.79
CA GLU A 314 -15.54 20.42 1.31
C GLU A 314 -15.64 20.50 -0.22
N VAL A 315 -15.29 21.64 -0.81
CA VAL A 315 -15.29 21.85 -2.27
C VAL A 315 -14.24 20.99 -2.98
N ASN A 316 -13.03 20.83 -2.42
CA ASN A 316 -11.99 19.98 -3.01
C ASN A 316 -12.33 18.48 -2.97
N PHE A 317 -12.92 17.98 -1.88
CA PHE A 317 -13.36 16.58 -1.82
C PHE A 317 -14.59 16.33 -2.71
N MET A 318 -15.56 17.24 -2.74
CA MET A 318 -16.71 17.15 -3.66
C MET A 318 -16.28 17.17 -5.13
N ALA A 319 -15.19 17.86 -5.48
CA ALA A 319 -14.57 17.77 -6.80
C ALA A 319 -13.92 16.39 -7.06
N ASP A 320 -13.20 15.84 -6.07
CA ASP A 320 -12.54 14.52 -6.15
C ASP A 320 -13.52 13.32 -6.14
N VAL A 321 -14.70 13.52 -5.57
CA VAL A 321 -15.78 12.52 -5.41
C VAL A 321 -16.96 12.84 -6.32
N SER A 322 -16.86 13.85 -7.17
CA SER A 322 -17.89 14.26 -8.14
C SER A 322 -18.38 13.08 -8.99
N ASP A 323 -17.47 12.19 -9.41
CA ASP A 323 -17.79 10.98 -10.19
C ASP A 323 -18.53 9.90 -9.36
N CYS A 324 -18.54 10.02 -8.03
CA CYS A 324 -19.19 9.08 -7.09
C CYS A 324 -20.63 9.49 -6.76
N LEU A 325 -20.96 10.79 -6.84
CA LEU A 325 -22.24 11.35 -6.40
C LEU A 325 -23.43 10.76 -7.19
N ASP A 326 -23.19 10.34 -8.44
CA ASP A 326 -24.22 9.75 -9.30
C ASP A 326 -24.44 8.24 -9.05
N LYS A 327 -23.50 7.55 -8.37
CA LYS A 327 -23.53 6.09 -8.21
C LYS A 327 -23.91 5.62 -6.80
N TYR A 328 -23.56 6.37 -5.77
CA TYR A 328 -23.71 5.96 -4.38
C TYR A 328 -24.50 6.97 -3.55
N ARG A 329 -25.21 6.48 -2.53
CA ARG A 329 -25.96 7.34 -1.61
C ARG A 329 -25.00 8.11 -0.72
N ILE A 330 -25.23 9.41 -0.62
CA ILE A 330 -24.58 10.28 0.37
C ILE A 330 -25.46 10.27 1.62
N PHE A 331 -24.92 9.75 2.71
CA PHE A 331 -25.58 9.76 4.01
C PHE A 331 -25.22 11.04 4.76
N LYS A 332 -26.13 11.50 5.61
CA LYS A 332 -25.87 12.61 6.54
C LYS A 332 -25.25 12.08 7.83
N ILE A 333 -24.39 12.88 8.46
CA ILE A 333 -23.74 12.46 9.70
C ILE A 333 -24.76 12.24 10.83
N GLU A 334 -25.85 13.00 10.84
CA GLU A 334 -26.93 12.84 11.81
C GLU A 334 -27.61 11.47 11.66
N GLU A 335 -27.80 10.98 10.42
CA GLU A 335 -28.34 9.64 10.18
C GLU A 335 -27.41 8.56 10.74
N LEU A 336 -26.09 8.72 10.59
CA LEU A 336 -25.12 7.77 11.11
C LEU A 336 -25.03 7.81 12.63
N ARG A 337 -25.07 9.01 13.24
CA ARG A 337 -25.07 9.19 14.69
C ARG A 337 -26.32 8.59 15.32
N GLU A 338 -27.50 8.80 14.74
CA GLU A 338 -28.73 8.17 15.20
C GLU A 338 -28.67 6.64 15.08
N ALA A 339 -28.19 6.14 13.93
CA ALA A 339 -28.12 4.71 13.66
C ALA A 339 -27.15 3.93 14.55
N THR A 340 -26.14 4.59 15.12
CA THR A 340 -25.05 3.97 15.90
C THR A 340 -25.05 4.37 17.38
N ASP A 341 -26.12 5.05 17.84
CA ASP A 341 -26.20 5.67 19.17
C ASP A 341 -24.96 6.52 19.50
N ASN A 342 -24.68 7.48 18.61
CA ASN A 342 -23.49 8.34 18.64
C ASN A 342 -22.16 7.58 18.64
N PHE A 343 -22.05 6.54 17.80
CA PHE A 343 -20.88 5.68 17.69
C PHE A 343 -20.50 5.04 19.05
N SER A 344 -21.50 4.53 19.75
CA SER A 344 -21.31 3.83 21.03
C SER A 344 -20.44 2.58 20.88
N GLU A 345 -19.72 2.21 21.95
CA GLU A 345 -18.96 0.96 22.02
C GLU A 345 -19.87 -0.28 21.85
N ASP A 346 -21.15 -0.20 22.25
CA ASP A 346 -22.12 -1.29 22.07
C ASP A 346 -22.43 -1.56 20.58
N CYS A 347 -22.22 -0.56 19.73
CA CYS A 347 -22.36 -0.68 18.28
C CYS A 347 -21.03 -1.05 17.60
N LEU A 348 -19.90 -1.09 18.32
CA LEU A 348 -18.60 -1.39 17.73
C LEU A 348 -18.51 -2.88 17.35
N ILE A 349 -18.27 -3.15 16.07
CA ILE A 349 -18.03 -4.51 15.57
C ILE A 349 -16.56 -4.86 15.77
N GLN A 350 -15.66 -4.04 15.18
CA GLN A 350 -14.23 -4.22 15.28
C GLN A 350 -13.49 -2.96 14.79
N GLY A 351 -12.42 -2.58 15.49
CA GLY A 351 -11.53 -1.50 15.05
C GLY A 351 -12.24 -0.15 14.97
N SER A 352 -12.57 0.30 13.75
CA SER A 352 -13.33 1.53 13.50
C SER A 352 -14.65 1.29 12.76
N VAL A 353 -15.17 0.06 12.81
CA VAL A 353 -16.41 -0.35 12.13
C VAL A 353 -17.53 -0.52 13.15
N TYR A 354 -18.64 0.17 12.93
CA TYR A 354 -19.83 0.17 13.78
C TYR A 354 -21.01 -0.46 13.05
N LYS A 355 -21.87 -1.17 13.78
CA LYS A 355 -23.18 -1.61 13.30
C LYS A 355 -24.16 -0.46 13.43
N GLY A 356 -24.84 -0.10 12.35
CA GLY A 356 -25.87 0.93 12.36
C GLY A 356 -27.19 0.44 11.78
N ASN A 357 -28.32 0.91 12.32
CA ASN A 357 -29.64 0.70 11.74
C ASN A 357 -30.18 2.01 11.17
N ILE A 358 -30.29 2.11 9.84
CA ILE A 358 -30.80 3.30 9.15
C ILE A 358 -32.12 2.91 8.46
N HIS A 359 -33.24 3.44 8.95
CA HIS A 359 -34.58 3.18 8.41
C HIS A 359 -34.98 1.69 8.34
N GLY A 360 -34.51 0.87 9.28
CA GLY A 360 -34.83 -0.57 9.34
C GLY A 360 -33.80 -1.46 8.65
N GLU A 361 -32.88 -0.87 7.88
CA GLU A 361 -31.79 -1.58 7.20
C GLU A 361 -30.52 -1.53 8.05
N ILE A 362 -29.81 -2.66 8.15
CA ILE A 362 -28.59 -2.79 8.94
C ILE A 362 -27.37 -2.58 8.04
N TYR A 363 -26.47 -1.71 8.48
CA TYR A 363 -25.23 -1.38 7.78
C TYR A 363 -24.00 -1.57 8.67
N ALA A 364 -22.86 -1.78 8.01
CA ALA A 364 -21.54 -1.67 8.63
C ALA A 364 -20.92 -0.31 8.25
N ILE A 365 -20.70 0.55 9.25
CA ILE A 365 -20.25 1.93 9.10
C ILE A 365 -18.79 2.00 9.54
N LYS A 366 -17.87 2.12 8.58
CA LYS A 366 -16.43 2.25 8.84
C LYS A 366 -16.06 3.72 8.95
N MET A 367 -15.63 4.14 10.13
CA MET A 367 -15.09 5.47 10.37
C MET A 367 -13.62 5.53 9.93
N MET A 368 -13.30 6.54 9.12
CA MET A 368 -11.96 6.80 8.61
C MET A 368 -11.62 8.28 8.73
N LYS A 369 -10.32 8.59 8.83
CA LYS A 369 -9.86 9.97 8.67
C LYS A 369 -10.11 10.45 7.24
N TRP A 370 -10.30 11.75 7.04
CA TRP A 370 -10.61 12.40 5.75
C TRP A 370 -9.83 11.89 4.52
N ASN A 371 -8.60 11.40 4.71
CA ASN A 371 -7.66 11.01 3.65
C ASN A 371 -7.92 9.62 2.99
N ALA A 372 -9.12 9.05 3.12
CA ALA A 372 -9.47 7.70 2.65
C ALA A 372 -9.91 7.60 1.17
N CYS A 373 -9.62 8.60 0.32
CA CYS A 373 -10.10 8.66 -1.06
C CYS A 373 -9.71 7.44 -1.94
N GLU A 374 -8.65 6.72 -1.63
CA GLU A 374 -8.21 5.57 -2.43
C GLU A 374 -9.14 4.35 -2.31
N GLU A 375 -9.62 4.03 -1.11
CA GLU A 375 -10.54 2.91 -0.89
C GLU A 375 -11.86 3.17 -1.63
N LEU A 376 -12.42 4.38 -1.52
CA LEU A 376 -13.62 4.79 -2.26
C LEU A 376 -13.41 4.67 -3.79
N LYS A 377 -12.28 5.18 -4.32
CA LYS A 377 -11.94 5.10 -5.75
C LYS A 377 -11.84 3.66 -6.27
N ILE A 378 -11.41 2.71 -5.43
CA ILE A 378 -11.37 1.29 -5.78
C ILE A 378 -12.78 0.68 -5.71
N LEU A 379 -13.51 0.95 -4.63
CA LEU A 379 -14.86 0.42 -4.40
C LEU A 379 -15.86 0.86 -5.49
N GLN A 380 -15.67 2.04 -6.09
CA GLN A 380 -16.44 2.46 -7.26
C GLN A 380 -16.27 1.55 -8.48
N LYS A 381 -15.13 0.86 -8.61
CA LYS A 381 -14.76 0.07 -9.79
C LYS A 381 -15.02 -1.42 -9.61
N VAL A 382 -15.34 -1.86 -8.39
CA VAL A 382 -15.55 -3.26 -8.07
C VAL A 382 -17.00 -3.49 -7.63
N ASN A 383 -17.65 -4.49 -8.20
CA ASN A 383 -18.96 -4.95 -7.77
C ASN A 383 -19.10 -6.43 -8.14
N HIS A 384 -19.16 -7.31 -7.14
CA HIS A 384 -19.19 -8.75 -7.34
C HIS A 384 -19.81 -9.44 -6.12
N GLY A 385 -20.52 -10.56 -6.32
CA GLY A 385 -21.23 -11.26 -5.25
C GLY A 385 -20.34 -11.80 -4.12
N ASN A 386 -19.05 -12.01 -4.38
CA ASN A 386 -18.06 -12.42 -3.39
C ASN A 386 -17.19 -11.26 -2.86
N LEU A 387 -17.60 -10.01 -3.03
CA LEU A 387 -16.99 -8.83 -2.42
C LEU A 387 -18.05 -8.11 -1.58
N VAL A 388 -17.66 -7.53 -0.45
CA VAL A 388 -18.57 -6.71 0.34
C VAL A 388 -18.91 -5.43 -0.42
N LYS A 389 -20.20 -5.19 -0.61
CA LYS A 389 -20.74 -4.06 -1.34
C LYS A 389 -20.70 -2.78 -0.50
N ILE A 390 -20.20 -1.70 -1.10
CA ILE A 390 -20.38 -0.35 -0.57
C ILE A 390 -21.77 0.16 -0.99
N GLU A 391 -22.52 0.71 -0.02
CA GLU A 391 -23.85 1.27 -0.23
C GLU A 391 -23.80 2.81 -0.30
N GLY A 392 -22.85 3.41 0.40
CA GLY A 392 -22.67 4.85 0.37
C GLY A 392 -21.50 5.36 1.19
N PHE A 393 -21.44 6.67 1.32
CA PHE A 393 -20.46 7.35 2.15
C PHE A 393 -21.10 8.56 2.84
N CYS A 394 -20.51 8.99 3.95
CA CYS A 394 -20.83 10.22 4.64
C CYS A 394 -19.56 11.00 4.90
N ILE A 395 -19.67 12.31 4.83
CA ILE A 395 -18.59 13.25 5.07
C ILE A 395 -19.03 14.10 6.26
N ASP A 396 -18.26 14.06 7.35
CA ASP A 396 -18.47 14.99 8.46
C ASP A 396 -17.45 16.14 8.32
N PRO A 397 -17.90 17.33 7.90
CA PRO A 397 -17.01 18.48 7.75
C PRO A 397 -16.54 19.03 9.11
N GLU A 398 -17.29 18.82 10.20
CA GLU A 398 -16.94 19.34 11.53
C GLU A 398 -15.75 18.58 12.12
N ASP A 399 -15.76 17.25 12.00
CA ASP A 399 -14.75 16.36 12.57
C ASP A 399 -13.68 15.90 11.56
N ALA A 400 -13.73 16.38 10.30
CA ALA A 400 -12.87 15.96 9.20
C ALA A 400 -12.76 14.42 9.09
N ASN A 401 -13.90 13.73 9.24
CA ASN A 401 -13.99 12.29 9.11
C ASN A 401 -14.79 11.89 7.86
N CYS A 402 -14.37 10.79 7.26
CA CYS A 402 -15.10 10.14 6.16
C CYS A 402 -15.60 8.78 6.66
N TYR A 403 -16.86 8.48 6.40
CA TYR A 403 -17.51 7.24 6.78
C TYR A 403 -17.88 6.48 5.53
N LEU A 404 -17.48 5.21 5.45
CA LEU A 404 -17.88 4.30 4.38
C LEU A 404 -18.97 3.37 4.91
N ILE A 405 -20.11 3.32 4.22
CA ILE A 405 -21.27 2.53 4.59
C ILE A 405 -21.31 1.30 3.69
N TYR A 406 -21.16 0.12 4.29
CA TYR A 406 -21.20 -1.17 3.61
C TYR A 406 -22.48 -1.93 3.97
N GLU A 407 -22.84 -2.89 3.13
CA GLU A 407 -23.79 -3.94 3.53
C GLU A 407 -23.30 -4.64 4.81
N TYR A 408 -24.22 -4.93 5.73
CA TYR A 408 -23.89 -5.70 6.92
C TYR A 408 -23.93 -7.20 6.62
N ILE A 409 -22.89 -7.93 7.02
CA ILE A 409 -22.75 -9.36 6.79
C ILE A 409 -22.95 -10.11 8.11
N GLU A 410 -23.96 -10.98 8.16
CA GLU A 410 -24.60 -11.40 9.42
C GLU A 410 -23.77 -12.38 10.24
N ASN A 411 -23.08 -13.33 9.60
CA ASN A 411 -22.36 -14.37 10.31
C ASN A 411 -20.93 -13.95 10.71
N GLY A 412 -20.55 -12.70 10.45
CA GLY A 412 -19.24 -12.16 10.82
C GLY A 412 -18.09 -12.77 10.03
N SER A 413 -16.88 -12.77 10.60
CA SER A 413 -15.66 -13.17 9.91
C SER A 413 -15.42 -14.68 9.92
N LEU A 414 -14.75 -15.20 8.88
CA LEU A 414 -14.27 -16.59 8.81
C LEU A 414 -13.30 -16.90 9.96
N HIS A 415 -12.46 -15.94 10.36
CA HIS A 415 -11.59 -16.07 11.53
C HIS A 415 -12.36 -16.50 12.77
N SER A 416 -13.47 -15.81 13.06
CA SER A 416 -14.30 -16.14 14.22
C SER A 416 -14.91 -17.53 14.14
N TRP A 417 -15.24 -18.02 12.94
CA TRP A 417 -15.79 -19.38 12.75
C TRP A 417 -14.75 -20.49 12.86
N LEU A 418 -13.48 -20.20 12.56
CA LEU A 418 -12.41 -21.19 12.65
C LEU A 418 -11.77 -21.22 14.04
N HIS A 419 -11.62 -20.07 14.70
CA HIS A 419 -10.75 -19.92 15.86
C HIS A 419 -11.47 -19.45 17.13
N GLU A 420 -12.61 -18.76 17.01
CA GLU A 420 -13.36 -18.20 18.15
C GLU A 420 -14.60 -19.05 18.46
N ASN A 421 -14.37 -20.22 19.08
CA ASN A 421 -15.34 -21.11 19.73
C ASN A 421 -16.85 -20.76 19.56
N LYS A 422 -17.36 -20.90 18.34
CA LYS A 422 -18.80 -20.87 18.06
C LYS A 422 -19.36 -22.27 18.33
N ASN A 423 -20.59 -22.35 18.84
CA ASN A 423 -21.28 -23.64 19.09
C ASN A 423 -21.54 -24.45 17.80
N GLU A 424 -21.16 -23.93 16.63
CA GLU A 424 -21.40 -24.49 15.31
C GLU A 424 -20.08 -24.51 14.51
N ASN A 425 -19.71 -25.68 14.01
CA ASN A 425 -18.46 -25.87 13.26
C ASN A 425 -18.71 -25.94 11.75
N LEU A 426 -17.76 -25.43 10.97
CA LEU A 426 -17.81 -25.52 9.50
C LEU A 426 -17.39 -26.91 9.02
N ASN A 427 -18.32 -27.65 8.40
CA ASN A 427 -18.02 -28.90 7.70
C ASN A 427 -17.19 -28.67 6.42
N TRP A 428 -16.59 -29.74 5.88
CA TRP A 428 -15.70 -29.61 4.72
C TRP A 428 -16.36 -29.00 3.48
N LYS A 429 -17.59 -29.40 3.17
CA LYS A 429 -18.34 -28.87 2.01
C LYS A 429 -18.49 -27.35 2.11
N THR A 430 -18.80 -26.84 3.30
CA THR A 430 -18.92 -25.40 3.53
C THR A 430 -17.57 -24.70 3.42
N ARG A 431 -16.49 -25.28 3.99
CA ARG A 431 -15.13 -24.75 3.87
C ARG A 431 -14.64 -24.68 2.42
N LEU A 432 -14.91 -25.70 1.62
CA LEU A 432 -14.54 -25.72 0.21
C LEU A 432 -15.33 -24.67 -0.58
N ARG A 433 -16.63 -24.53 -0.32
CA ARG A 433 -17.46 -23.48 -0.93
C ARG A 433 -16.98 -22.08 -0.59
N ILE A 434 -16.59 -21.84 0.66
CA ILE A 434 -15.96 -20.58 1.09
C ILE A 434 -14.67 -20.33 0.32
N ALA A 435 -13.81 -21.34 0.14
CA ALA A 435 -12.60 -21.21 -0.64
C ALA A 435 -12.86 -20.83 -2.11
N ILE A 436 -13.86 -21.45 -2.74
CA ILE A 436 -14.29 -21.15 -4.11
C ILE A 436 -14.81 -19.71 -4.21
N ASP A 437 -15.62 -19.26 -3.25
CA ASP A 437 -16.14 -17.90 -3.19
C ASP A 437 -15.03 -16.85 -3.11
N VAL A 438 -14.08 -17.04 -2.21
CA VAL A 438 -12.92 -16.15 -2.08
C VAL A 438 -12.09 -16.17 -3.36
N ALA A 439 -11.91 -17.34 -3.99
CA ALA A 439 -11.18 -17.45 -5.24
C ALA A 439 -11.87 -16.70 -6.39
N ASN A 440 -13.20 -16.77 -6.50
CA ASN A 440 -13.99 -16.01 -7.47
C ASN A 440 -13.87 -14.50 -7.25
N GLY A 441 -13.97 -14.04 -6.00
CA GLY A 441 -13.79 -12.63 -5.65
C GLY A 441 -12.40 -12.10 -6.04
N LEU A 442 -11.35 -12.87 -5.77
CA LEU A 442 -9.98 -12.55 -6.17
C LEU A 442 -9.78 -12.57 -7.68
N GLN A 443 -10.31 -13.58 -8.37
CA GLN A 443 -10.28 -13.66 -9.84
C GLN A 443 -10.91 -12.42 -10.48
N TYR A 444 -12.06 -11.99 -9.97
CA TYR A 444 -12.72 -10.78 -10.44
C TYR A 444 -11.79 -9.55 -10.33
N ILE A 445 -11.23 -9.28 -9.16
CA ILE A 445 -10.37 -8.10 -8.98
C ILE A 445 -9.02 -8.20 -9.70
N HIS A 446 -8.50 -9.40 -9.95
CA HIS A 446 -7.22 -9.60 -10.64
C HIS A 446 -7.30 -9.59 -12.16
N GLU A 447 -8.46 -9.95 -12.74
CA GLU A 447 -8.58 -10.21 -14.18
C GLU A 447 -9.70 -9.42 -14.87
N HIS A 448 -10.77 -9.11 -14.16
CA HIS A 448 -11.97 -8.47 -14.72
C HIS A 448 -12.05 -6.97 -14.42
N THR A 449 -11.15 -6.44 -13.59
CA THR A 449 -11.02 -5.00 -13.35
C THR A 449 -9.92 -4.38 -14.21
N ARG A 450 -10.10 -3.12 -14.62
CA ARG A 450 -9.10 -2.33 -15.37
C ARG A 450 -8.98 -0.92 -14.76
N PRO A 451 -7.83 -0.55 -14.16
CA PRO A 451 -6.65 -1.38 -13.91
C PRO A 451 -6.94 -2.54 -12.95
N ARG A 452 -6.13 -3.60 -12.99
CA ARG A 452 -6.20 -4.71 -12.03
C ARG A 452 -6.10 -4.17 -10.61
N VAL A 453 -6.82 -4.75 -9.66
CA VAL A 453 -6.75 -4.36 -8.24
C VAL A 453 -6.02 -5.45 -7.46
N VAL A 454 -5.06 -5.04 -6.62
CA VAL A 454 -4.38 -5.92 -5.65
C VAL A 454 -4.89 -5.58 -4.26
N HIS A 455 -5.43 -6.55 -3.53
CA HIS A 455 -6.08 -6.33 -2.24
C HIS A 455 -5.08 -6.07 -1.10
N LYS A 456 -3.95 -6.79 -1.09
CA LYS A 456 -2.82 -6.68 -0.14
C LYS A 456 -3.08 -7.11 1.32
N ASP A 457 -4.29 -7.47 1.68
CA ASP A 457 -4.64 -7.87 3.06
C ASP A 457 -5.69 -8.99 3.08
N ILE A 458 -5.52 -10.00 2.23
CA ILE A 458 -6.34 -11.20 2.26
C ILE A 458 -5.98 -12.02 3.50
N LYS A 459 -6.98 -12.27 4.34
CA LYS A 459 -6.87 -13.04 5.60
C LYS A 459 -8.25 -13.47 6.06
N SER A 460 -8.31 -14.47 6.94
CA SER A 460 -9.58 -15.00 7.47
C SER A 460 -10.45 -13.95 8.17
N SER A 461 -9.87 -12.91 8.79
CA SER A 461 -10.64 -11.81 9.42
C SER A 461 -11.24 -10.79 8.44
N ASN A 462 -10.71 -10.70 7.21
CA ASN A 462 -11.27 -9.87 6.14
C ASN A 462 -12.17 -10.68 5.19
N ILE A 463 -12.49 -11.94 5.50
CA ILE A 463 -13.45 -12.76 4.77
C ILE A 463 -14.69 -12.88 5.64
N LEU A 464 -15.81 -12.29 5.21
CA LEU A 464 -17.07 -12.31 5.94
C LEU A 464 -18.02 -13.37 5.35
N LEU A 465 -18.88 -13.93 6.18
CA LEU A 465 -19.85 -14.95 5.79
C LEU A 465 -21.27 -14.39 5.86
N ASP A 466 -22.00 -14.44 4.75
CA ASP A 466 -23.41 -14.04 4.72
C ASP A 466 -24.32 -15.08 5.38
N SER A 467 -25.62 -14.76 5.47
CA SER A 467 -26.66 -15.65 5.98
C SER A 467 -26.72 -17.05 5.33
N ASN A 468 -26.21 -17.22 4.10
CA ASN A 468 -26.14 -18.50 3.39
C ASN A 468 -24.77 -19.20 3.52
N MET A 469 -23.90 -18.71 4.40
CA MET A 469 -22.51 -19.15 4.56
C MET A 469 -21.71 -19.02 3.26
N ARG A 470 -22.00 -18.00 2.44
CA ARG A 470 -21.20 -17.62 1.28
C ARG A 470 -20.18 -16.57 1.70
N ALA A 471 -18.99 -16.65 1.09
CA ALA A 471 -17.89 -15.79 1.47
C ALA A 471 -17.88 -14.49 0.65
N LYS A 472 -17.64 -13.37 1.35
CA LYS A 472 -17.40 -12.05 0.76
C LYS A 472 -16.10 -11.46 1.28
N ILE A 473 -15.25 -10.99 0.38
CA ILE A 473 -13.99 -10.31 0.72
C ILE A 473 -14.30 -8.86 1.12
N ALA A 474 -13.80 -8.45 2.28
CA ALA A 474 -14.00 -7.13 2.87
C ALA A 474 -12.68 -6.36 3.01
N ASN A 475 -12.79 -5.08 3.36
CA ASN A 475 -11.68 -4.18 3.72
C ASN A 475 -10.66 -3.90 2.60
N PHE A 476 -11.03 -2.97 1.71
CA PHE A 476 -10.17 -2.50 0.61
C PHE A 476 -9.24 -1.36 1.02
N GLY A 477 -9.10 -1.07 2.32
CA GLY A 477 -8.34 0.08 2.83
C GLY A 477 -6.84 0.05 2.54
N LEU A 478 -6.28 -1.14 2.27
CA LEU A 478 -4.89 -1.30 1.84
C LEU A 478 -4.75 -1.58 0.34
N ALA A 479 -5.88 -1.75 -0.37
CA ALA A 479 -5.90 -2.17 -1.75
C ALA A 479 -5.29 -1.10 -2.66
N LYS A 480 -4.79 -1.52 -3.82
CA LYS A 480 -4.16 -0.64 -4.80
C LYS A 480 -4.62 -0.97 -6.21
N SER A 481 -4.92 0.08 -6.98
CA SER A 481 -5.18 -0.07 -8.42
C SER A 481 -3.84 -0.08 -9.18
N GLY A 482 -3.69 -1.06 -10.08
CA GLY A 482 -2.46 -1.38 -10.78
C GLY A 482 -1.67 -2.50 -10.12
N CYS A 483 -0.82 -3.17 -10.92
CA CYS A 483 0.06 -4.25 -10.48
C CYS A 483 1.49 -4.02 -11.01
N ASN A 484 2.46 -4.76 -10.47
CA ASN A 484 3.90 -4.65 -10.79
C ASN A 484 4.53 -3.33 -10.34
N ALA A 485 4.02 -2.78 -9.24
CA ALA A 485 4.63 -1.64 -8.56
C ALA A 485 5.62 -2.15 -7.50
N ILE A 486 6.69 -1.40 -7.26
CA ILE A 486 7.58 -1.62 -6.11
C ILE A 486 7.20 -0.58 -5.06
N THR A 487 7.02 -1.00 -3.81
CA THR A 487 6.72 -0.10 -2.70
C THR A 487 7.62 -0.38 -1.51
N MET A 488 7.99 0.69 -0.81
CA MET A 488 8.80 0.63 0.40
C MET A 488 7.95 0.53 1.66
N HIS A 489 6.65 0.81 1.55
CA HIS A 489 5.69 0.70 2.64
C HIS A 489 4.98 -0.65 2.57
N ILE A 490 5.59 -1.63 3.24
CA ILE A 490 5.01 -2.96 3.38
C ILE A 490 3.88 -2.87 4.40
N VAL A 491 2.66 -3.15 3.94
CA VAL A 491 1.45 -3.17 4.75
C VAL A 491 0.70 -4.46 4.51
N GLY A 492 0.07 -4.98 5.55
CA GLY A 492 -0.63 -6.25 5.52
C GLY A 492 -0.44 -6.98 6.83
N THR A 493 -1.13 -8.11 6.96
CA THR A 493 -1.17 -8.85 8.21
C THR A 493 -0.08 -9.93 8.23
N GLN A 494 0.74 -9.93 9.29
CA GLN A 494 1.78 -10.95 9.50
C GLN A 494 1.18 -12.36 9.41
N GLY A 495 1.95 -13.32 8.89
CA GLY A 495 1.45 -14.68 8.60
C GLY A 495 0.90 -14.83 7.18
N TYR A 496 0.32 -13.78 6.60
CA TYR A 496 -0.25 -13.77 5.24
C TYR A 496 0.65 -13.10 4.20
N ILE A 497 1.65 -12.33 4.64
CA ILE A 497 2.52 -11.53 3.76
C ILE A 497 3.43 -12.43 2.92
N ALA A 498 3.37 -12.26 1.61
CA ALA A 498 4.22 -13.00 0.67
C ALA A 498 5.72 -12.65 0.83
N PRO A 499 6.63 -13.62 0.67
CA PRO A 499 8.06 -13.44 0.96
C PRO A 499 8.73 -12.39 0.05
N GLU A 500 8.36 -12.32 -1.23
CA GLU A 500 8.85 -11.31 -2.16
C GLU A 500 8.37 -9.90 -1.82
N TYR A 501 7.21 -9.78 -1.16
CA TYR A 501 6.71 -8.48 -0.74
C TYR A 501 7.51 -7.98 0.47
N LEU A 502 7.86 -8.88 1.40
CA LEU A 502 8.78 -8.59 2.52
C LEU A 502 10.21 -8.27 2.05
N ALA A 503 10.72 -9.02 1.07
CA ALA A 503 12.09 -8.91 0.61
C ALA A 503 12.32 -7.74 -0.35
N ASP A 504 11.41 -7.59 -1.32
CA ASP A 504 11.62 -6.74 -2.50
C ASP A 504 10.53 -5.65 -2.65
N GLY A 505 9.51 -5.63 -1.79
CA GLY A 505 8.43 -4.64 -1.86
C GLY A 505 7.55 -4.77 -3.11
N VAL A 506 7.57 -5.94 -3.77
CA VAL A 506 6.85 -6.16 -5.03
C VAL A 506 5.34 -6.29 -4.77
N VAL A 507 4.57 -5.36 -5.34
CA VAL A 507 3.10 -5.40 -5.34
C VAL A 507 2.65 -6.01 -6.66
N SER A 508 2.11 -7.22 -6.60
CA SER A 508 1.56 -7.95 -7.73
C SER A 508 0.35 -8.76 -7.29
N THR A 509 -0.52 -9.18 -8.22
CA THR A 509 -1.64 -10.06 -7.88
C THR A 509 -1.19 -11.39 -7.25
N LYS A 510 0.06 -11.81 -7.50
CA LYS A 510 0.62 -13.04 -6.92
C LYS A 510 0.81 -12.98 -5.41
N MET A 511 0.84 -11.80 -4.80
CA MET A 511 0.89 -11.68 -3.34
C MET A 511 -0.45 -12.07 -2.71
N ASP A 512 -1.57 -11.66 -3.31
CA ASP A 512 -2.91 -12.05 -2.87
C ASP A 512 -3.12 -13.56 -3.05
N VAL A 513 -2.55 -14.15 -4.12
CA VAL A 513 -2.54 -15.61 -4.33
C VAL A 513 -1.82 -16.33 -3.18
N PHE A 514 -0.68 -15.81 -2.73
CA PHE A 514 0.04 -16.37 -1.59
C PHE A 514 -0.80 -16.30 -0.31
N SER A 515 -1.38 -15.13 -0.02
CA SER A 515 -2.26 -14.94 1.14
C SER A 515 -3.50 -15.84 1.09
N PHE A 516 -4.08 -16.06 -0.10
CA PHE A 516 -5.16 -17.04 -0.31
C PHE A 516 -4.70 -18.48 -0.01
N GLY A 517 -3.47 -18.84 -0.40
CA GLY A 517 -2.86 -20.12 -0.02
C GLY A 517 -2.82 -20.32 1.50
N VAL A 518 -2.53 -19.27 2.27
CA VAL A 518 -2.58 -19.31 3.74
C VAL A 518 -4.02 -19.50 4.24
N VAL A 519 -5.01 -18.84 3.64
CA VAL A 519 -6.42 -19.04 3.99
C VAL A 519 -6.88 -20.48 3.72
N LEU A 520 -6.46 -21.10 2.60
CA LEU A 520 -6.71 -22.52 2.34
C LEU A 520 -6.12 -23.43 3.42
N LEU A 521 -4.90 -23.10 3.87
CA LEU A 521 -4.24 -23.80 4.97
C LEU A 521 -5.05 -23.71 6.27
N GLU A 522 -5.58 -22.53 6.61
CA GLU A 522 -6.46 -22.35 7.78
C GLU A 522 -7.76 -23.18 7.63
N LEU A 523 -8.41 -23.15 6.46
CA LEU A 523 -9.64 -23.92 6.21
C LEU A 523 -9.42 -25.43 6.36
N ILE A 524 -8.28 -25.97 5.91
CA ILE A 524 -7.99 -27.41 6.02
C ILE A 524 -7.64 -27.80 7.46
N SER A 525 -6.83 -26.99 8.14
CA SER A 525 -6.23 -27.36 9.43
C SER A 525 -6.98 -26.87 10.66
N GLY A 526 -7.84 -25.86 10.53
CA GLY A 526 -8.47 -25.17 11.66
C GLY A 526 -7.47 -24.41 12.54
N LYS A 527 -6.24 -24.18 12.07
CA LYS A 527 -5.16 -23.50 12.82
C LYS A 527 -5.00 -22.07 12.35
N GLU A 528 -4.62 -21.18 13.26
CA GLU A 528 -4.30 -19.79 12.93
C GLU A 528 -3.06 -19.69 12.02
N ALA A 529 -3.00 -18.60 11.25
CA ALA A 529 -1.88 -18.32 10.35
C ALA A 529 -0.53 -18.10 11.08
N ILE A 530 -0.58 -17.75 12.37
CA ILE A 530 0.57 -17.65 13.26
C ILE A 530 0.21 -18.43 14.54
N ASP A 531 1.10 -19.30 15.01
CA ASP A 531 0.90 -19.99 16.30
C ASP A 531 1.26 -19.12 17.51
N GLU A 532 0.98 -19.62 18.72
CA GLU A 532 1.31 -18.93 19.98
C GLU A 532 2.81 -18.63 20.12
N GLU A 533 3.68 -19.40 19.44
CA GLU A 533 5.13 -19.17 19.42
C GLU A 533 5.59 -18.17 18.33
N GLY A 534 4.65 -17.57 17.58
CA GLY A 534 4.94 -16.60 16.54
C GLY A 534 5.42 -17.21 15.21
N LYS A 535 5.30 -18.52 15.01
CA LYS A 535 5.68 -19.21 13.78
C LYS A 535 4.52 -19.24 12.79
N VAL A 536 4.85 -18.97 11.54
CA VAL A 536 3.88 -18.91 10.45
C VAL A 536 3.44 -20.31 10.00
N LEU A 537 2.13 -20.50 9.79
CA LEU A 537 1.51 -21.78 9.41
C LEU A 537 2.08 -22.33 8.10
N TRP A 538 2.24 -21.47 7.10
CA TRP A 538 2.73 -21.87 5.77
C TRP A 538 4.17 -22.40 5.79
N ALA A 539 4.99 -22.07 6.79
CA ALA A 539 6.34 -22.63 6.91
C ALA A 539 6.33 -24.12 7.33
N LYS A 540 5.23 -24.61 7.91
CA LYS A 540 5.08 -26.00 8.36
C LYS A 540 4.58 -26.94 7.26
N VAL A 541 4.22 -26.41 6.09
CA VAL A 541 3.60 -27.19 4.99
C VAL A 541 4.64 -27.95 4.12
N GLU A 542 5.93 -27.63 4.27
CA GLU A 542 7.01 -28.20 3.48
C GLU A 542 7.08 -29.73 3.68
N GLY A 543 7.10 -30.48 2.57
CA GLY A 543 7.17 -31.94 2.60
C GLY A 543 5.86 -32.68 2.88
N ILE A 544 4.72 -32.00 3.11
CA ILE A 544 3.44 -32.69 3.39
C ILE A 544 3.02 -33.63 2.25
N LEU A 545 3.23 -33.22 0.99
CA LEU A 545 2.87 -34.01 -0.19
C LEU A 545 4.03 -34.85 -0.77
N GLU A 546 5.08 -35.12 0.00
CA GLU A 546 6.19 -35.99 -0.39
C GLU A 546 5.94 -37.46 -0.05
N GLY A 547 6.50 -38.36 -0.87
CA GLY A 547 6.40 -39.81 -0.68
C GLY A 547 5.26 -40.46 -1.48
N ASN A 548 4.92 -41.69 -1.10
CA ASN A 548 3.83 -42.47 -1.73
C ASN A 548 2.44 -41.98 -1.27
N GLN A 549 1.39 -42.36 -2.00
CA GLN A 549 0.03 -41.85 -1.76
C GLN A 549 -0.45 -42.06 -0.31
N GLU A 550 -0.17 -43.23 0.27
CA GLU A 550 -0.55 -43.56 1.65
C GLU A 550 0.11 -42.62 2.67
N ARG A 551 1.41 -42.32 2.52
CA ARG A 551 2.11 -41.37 3.38
C ARG A 551 1.56 -39.95 3.25
N LYS A 552 1.22 -39.52 2.03
CA LYS A 552 0.62 -38.19 1.82
C LYS A 552 -0.73 -38.08 2.52
N VAL A 553 -1.61 -39.06 2.29
CA VAL A 553 -2.93 -39.10 2.94
C VAL A 553 -2.80 -39.09 4.46
N LYS A 554 -1.86 -39.89 5.01
CA LYS A 554 -1.60 -39.91 6.45
C LYS A 554 -1.15 -38.54 6.97
N ARG A 555 -0.16 -37.90 6.34
CA ARG A 555 0.34 -36.57 6.74
C ARG A 555 -0.73 -35.50 6.65
N VAL A 556 -1.54 -35.52 5.59
CA VAL A 556 -2.66 -34.57 5.43
C VAL A 556 -3.70 -34.79 6.52
N LYS A 557 -4.07 -36.04 6.83
CA LYS A 557 -4.99 -36.35 7.95
C LYS A 557 -4.49 -35.84 9.30
N GLU A 558 -3.20 -35.99 9.60
CA GLU A 558 -2.58 -35.46 10.82
C GLU A 558 -2.58 -33.93 10.87
N TRP A 559 -2.74 -33.28 9.72
CA TRP A 559 -2.72 -31.83 9.58
C TRP A 559 -4.11 -31.21 9.54
N MET A 560 -5.13 -32.00 9.18
CA MET A 560 -6.53 -31.61 9.14
C MET A 560 -7.05 -31.23 10.52
N ASP A 561 -8.02 -30.34 10.51
CA ASP A 561 -8.85 -30.04 11.68
C ASP A 561 -9.53 -31.33 12.18
N GLU A 562 -9.48 -31.56 13.49
CA GLU A 562 -10.07 -32.75 14.12
C GLU A 562 -11.58 -32.85 13.91
N ILE A 563 -12.27 -31.70 13.77
CA ILE A 563 -13.70 -31.67 13.51
C ILE A 563 -14.02 -32.28 12.14
N LEU A 564 -13.13 -32.06 11.16
CA LEU A 564 -13.28 -32.64 9.82
C LEU A 564 -13.07 -34.16 9.84
N LEU A 565 -12.28 -34.70 10.78
CA LEU A 565 -12.07 -36.14 10.88
C LEU A 565 -13.33 -36.91 11.33
N GLN A 566 -14.32 -36.23 11.89
CA GLN A 566 -15.59 -36.81 12.33
C GLN A 566 -16.62 -36.92 11.20
N ASP A 567 -16.42 -36.17 10.11
CA ASP A 567 -17.28 -36.19 8.92
C ASP A 567 -16.82 -37.28 7.92
N SER A 568 -17.75 -37.83 7.14
CA SER A 568 -17.43 -38.71 6.00
C SER A 568 -16.87 -37.90 4.82
N ILE A 569 -15.62 -37.46 4.94
CA ILE A 569 -14.97 -36.57 3.96
C ILE A 569 -14.25 -37.35 2.87
N SER A 570 -14.40 -36.89 1.62
CA SER A 570 -13.53 -37.29 0.52
C SER A 570 -12.12 -36.77 0.72
N MET A 571 -11.20 -37.66 1.11
CA MET A 571 -9.79 -37.32 1.19
C MET A 571 -9.22 -36.85 -0.15
N GLU A 572 -9.81 -37.24 -1.29
CA GLU A 572 -9.38 -36.75 -2.61
C GLU A 572 -9.62 -35.24 -2.76
N SER A 573 -10.80 -34.76 -2.34
CA SER A 573 -11.13 -33.32 -2.35
C SER A 573 -10.17 -32.53 -1.44
N VAL A 574 -9.89 -33.03 -0.22
CA VAL A 574 -8.94 -32.39 0.70
C VAL A 574 -7.51 -32.39 0.15
N MET A 575 -7.08 -33.51 -0.44
CA MET A 575 -5.76 -33.63 -1.06
C MET A 575 -5.59 -32.66 -2.24
N SER A 576 -6.64 -32.49 -3.04
CA SER A 576 -6.66 -31.51 -4.13
C SER A 576 -6.53 -30.08 -3.60
N ALA A 577 -7.35 -29.69 -2.61
CA ALA A 577 -7.28 -28.38 -1.97
C ALA A 577 -5.90 -28.11 -1.31
N MET A 578 -5.32 -29.11 -0.65
CA MET A 578 -3.95 -29.03 -0.10
C MET A 578 -2.90 -28.81 -1.21
N GLY A 579 -3.03 -29.51 -2.34
CA GLY A 579 -2.16 -29.31 -3.49
C GLY A 579 -2.22 -27.89 -4.04
N ILE A 580 -3.43 -27.33 -4.12
CA ILE A 580 -3.65 -25.93 -4.54
C ILE A 580 -3.03 -24.96 -3.54
N ALA A 581 -3.21 -25.18 -2.24
CA ALA A 581 -2.62 -24.34 -1.20
C ALA A 581 -1.09 -24.30 -1.30
N ILE A 582 -0.44 -25.46 -1.44
CA ILE A 582 1.01 -25.55 -1.60
C ILE A 582 1.49 -24.85 -2.89
N ALA A 583 0.76 -24.99 -4.00
CA ALA A 583 1.08 -24.29 -5.24
C ALA A 583 0.98 -22.77 -5.10
N CYS A 584 -0.01 -22.27 -4.36
CA CYS A 584 -0.17 -20.85 -4.04
C CYS A 584 0.98 -20.31 -3.16
N LEU A 585 1.55 -21.15 -2.30
CA LEU A 585 2.62 -20.78 -1.37
C LEU A 585 4.04 -20.88 -1.96
N HIS A 586 4.17 -21.10 -3.27
CA HIS A 586 5.47 -21.19 -3.92
C HIS A 586 6.31 -19.91 -3.70
N LYS A 587 7.59 -20.07 -3.32
CA LYS A 587 8.49 -18.93 -3.02
C LYS A 587 8.67 -17.98 -4.21
N ASP A 588 8.83 -18.54 -5.40
CA ASP A 588 8.84 -17.78 -6.67
C ASP A 588 7.39 -17.43 -7.08
N PRO A 589 7.02 -16.14 -7.15
CA PRO A 589 5.67 -15.69 -7.51
C PRO A 589 5.24 -16.08 -8.92
N SER A 590 6.20 -16.25 -9.83
CA SER A 590 5.91 -16.61 -11.22
C SER A 590 5.31 -18.01 -11.34
N LYS A 591 5.67 -18.92 -10.43
CA LYS A 591 5.19 -20.32 -10.43
C LYS A 591 3.88 -20.53 -9.69
N ARG A 592 3.37 -19.51 -8.97
CA ARG A 592 2.04 -19.57 -8.36
C ARG A 592 0.97 -19.61 -9.46
N PRO A 593 -0.11 -20.38 -9.32
CA PRO A 593 -1.18 -20.42 -10.31
C PRO A 593 -1.90 -19.06 -10.43
N SER A 594 -2.65 -18.86 -11.52
CA SER A 594 -3.58 -17.74 -11.61
C SER A 594 -4.85 -18.01 -10.79
N MET A 595 -5.62 -16.97 -10.48
CA MET A 595 -6.91 -17.18 -9.80
C MET A 595 -7.91 -17.94 -10.68
N VAL A 596 -7.84 -17.83 -12.01
CA VAL A 596 -8.62 -18.68 -12.94
C VAL A 596 -8.32 -20.16 -12.73
N ASP A 597 -7.04 -20.52 -12.71
CA ASP A 597 -6.62 -21.92 -12.55
C ASP A 597 -7.04 -22.46 -11.18
N ILE A 598 -6.94 -21.63 -10.14
CA ILE A 598 -7.36 -21.95 -8.78
C ILE A 598 -8.87 -22.20 -8.72
N VAL A 599 -9.69 -21.30 -9.27
CA VAL A 599 -11.15 -21.46 -9.32
C VAL A 599 -11.51 -22.76 -10.02
N TYR A 600 -10.93 -23.02 -11.20
CA TYR A 600 -11.18 -24.26 -11.94
C TYR A 600 -10.81 -25.51 -11.13
N ALA A 601 -9.64 -25.52 -10.49
CA ALA A 601 -9.17 -26.67 -9.72
C ALA A 601 -10.01 -26.91 -8.45
N LEU A 602 -10.45 -25.84 -7.77
CA LEU A 602 -11.32 -25.95 -6.60
C LEU A 602 -12.73 -26.41 -6.97
N SER A 603 -13.33 -25.86 -8.03
CA SER A 603 -14.66 -26.29 -8.51
C SER A 603 -14.66 -27.77 -8.91
N LYS A 604 -13.61 -28.24 -9.59
CA LYS A 604 -13.46 -29.67 -9.88
C LYS A 604 -13.38 -30.53 -8.61
N SER A 605 -12.84 -29.98 -7.52
CA SER A 605 -12.74 -30.67 -6.23
C SER A 605 -14.09 -30.69 -5.47
N ASP A 606 -15.01 -29.78 -5.81
CA ASP A 606 -16.39 -29.73 -5.31
C ASP A 606 -17.28 -30.73 -6.05
N ASP A 607 -17.09 -30.88 -7.37
CA ASP A 607 -17.77 -31.91 -8.18
C ASP A 607 -17.49 -33.33 -7.63
N LEU A 608 -16.25 -33.59 -7.19
CA LEU A 608 -15.87 -34.84 -6.53
C LEU A 608 -16.56 -35.08 -5.18
N LEU A 609 -17.10 -34.04 -4.52
CA LEU A 609 -17.90 -34.18 -3.31
C LEU A 609 -19.37 -34.50 -3.62
N SER A 610 -19.92 -33.98 -4.72
CA SER A 610 -21.29 -34.29 -5.14
C SER A 610 -21.46 -35.74 -5.59
N ASP A 611 -20.48 -36.31 -6.28
CA ASP A 611 -20.55 -37.69 -6.76
C ASP A 611 -20.63 -38.73 -5.62
N ILE A 612 -20.06 -38.40 -4.44
CA ILE A 612 -20.05 -39.30 -3.27
C ILE A 612 -21.34 -39.18 -2.45
N SER A 613 -22.02 -38.02 -2.46
CA SER A 613 -23.33 -37.91 -1.79
C SER A 613 -24.40 -38.77 -2.47
N ASP A 614 -24.27 -39.02 -3.78
CA ASP A 614 -25.19 -39.87 -4.52
C ASP A 614 -24.89 -41.37 -4.30
N ASP A 615 -23.62 -41.74 -4.15
CA ASP A 615 -23.23 -43.13 -3.87
C ASP A 615 -23.47 -43.56 -2.42
N ALA A 616 -23.40 -42.65 -1.44
CA ALA A 616 -23.68 -42.95 -0.02
C ALA A 616 -25.17 -43.19 0.27
N LEU A 617 -26.07 -42.76 -0.63
CA LEU A 617 -27.52 -43.00 -0.57
C LEU A 617 -27.95 -44.28 -1.33
N SER A 618 -27.02 -44.97 -1.99
CA SER A 618 -27.30 -46.10 -2.88
C SER A 618 -27.65 -47.44 -2.17
N SER A 619 -27.53 -47.54 -0.84
CA SER A 619 -27.77 -48.82 -0.13
C SER A 619 -29.09 -48.94 0.63
N SER A 620 -29.99 -47.94 0.62
CA SER A 620 -31.36 -48.19 1.06
C SER A 620 -32.35 -47.16 0.50
N GLN A 621 -33.29 -47.67 -0.30
CA GLN A 621 -34.49 -47.01 -0.86
C GLN A 621 -34.33 -46.35 -2.23
N LEU A 622 -34.24 -47.20 -3.26
CA LEU A 622 -34.72 -46.87 -4.59
C LEU A 622 -36.26 -46.85 -4.62
N ILE A 623 -36.77 -45.94 -5.45
CA ILE A 623 -38.13 -45.80 -6.04
C ILE A 623 -38.98 -44.66 -5.42
N SER A 624 -38.83 -43.44 -5.94
CA SER A 624 -39.95 -42.62 -6.49
C SER A 624 -39.65 -41.13 -6.79
N GLY A 625 -38.42 -40.62 -6.63
CA GLY A 625 -38.14 -39.17 -6.85
C GLY A 625 -37.55 -38.78 -8.21
N GLU A 626 -36.69 -39.62 -8.80
CA GLU A 626 -35.76 -39.17 -9.84
C GLU A 626 -36.20 -39.46 -11.29
N LYS A 627 -37.41 -39.96 -11.48
CA LYS A 627 -38.08 -39.95 -12.79
C LYS A 627 -38.85 -38.65 -13.05
N ALA A 628 -39.14 -37.83 -12.04
CA ALA A 628 -40.01 -36.67 -12.22
C ALA A 628 -39.31 -35.49 -12.93
N ILE A 629 -38.03 -35.23 -12.63
CA ILE A 629 -37.35 -34.01 -13.09
C ILE A 629 -36.77 -34.17 -14.52
N ASP A 630 -36.32 -35.37 -14.90
CA ASP A 630 -35.89 -35.66 -16.29
C ASP A 630 -37.09 -35.93 -17.23
N GLU A 631 -38.22 -36.43 -16.72
CA GLU A 631 -39.47 -36.51 -17.50
C GLU A 631 -40.13 -35.14 -17.66
N GLU A 632 -40.20 -34.28 -16.64
CA GLU A 632 -40.74 -32.91 -16.79
C GLU A 632 -39.92 -32.07 -17.76
N GLY A 633 -38.59 -32.18 -17.73
CA GLY A 633 -37.70 -31.54 -18.69
C GLY A 633 -37.88 -32.04 -20.12
N LYS A 634 -38.07 -33.36 -20.32
CA LYS A 634 -38.38 -33.95 -21.63
C LYS A 634 -39.79 -33.62 -22.11
N VAL A 635 -40.77 -33.53 -21.21
CA VAL A 635 -42.15 -33.13 -21.51
C VAL A 635 -42.19 -31.65 -21.90
N LEU A 636 -41.46 -30.78 -21.19
CA LEU A 636 -41.29 -29.37 -21.55
C LEU A 636 -40.59 -29.23 -22.91
N TRP A 637 -39.53 -30.01 -23.15
CA TRP A 637 -38.80 -29.98 -24.42
C TRP A 637 -39.66 -30.49 -25.59
N ALA A 638 -40.43 -31.56 -25.41
CA ALA A 638 -41.38 -32.06 -26.39
C ALA A 638 -42.55 -31.08 -26.63
N LYS A 639 -43.00 -30.37 -25.60
CA LYS A 639 -44.02 -29.30 -25.70
C LYS A 639 -43.47 -28.11 -26.49
N VAL A 640 -42.19 -27.73 -26.29
CA VAL A 640 -41.49 -26.67 -27.05
C VAL A 640 -41.25 -27.09 -28.51
N GLU A 641 -40.80 -28.32 -28.76
CA GLU A 641 -40.65 -28.84 -30.14
C GLU A 641 -42.00 -28.87 -30.88
N GLY A 642 -43.08 -29.29 -30.19
CA GLY A 642 -44.45 -29.28 -30.76
C GLY A 642 -45.02 -27.88 -31.02
N ILE A 643 -44.57 -26.84 -30.30
CA ILE A 643 -44.92 -25.43 -30.57
C ILE A 643 -44.21 -24.93 -31.84
N LEU A 644 -43.01 -25.44 -32.14
CA LEU A 644 -42.17 -25.01 -33.25
C LEU A 644 -42.47 -25.71 -34.59
N GLU A 645 -43.37 -26.71 -34.60
CA GLU A 645 -43.84 -27.40 -35.81
C GLU A 645 -45.09 -26.75 -36.45
N GLY A 646 -45.07 -26.56 -37.77
CA GLY A 646 -46.21 -26.04 -38.57
C GLY A 646 -45.97 -24.64 -39.16
N ASN A 647 -47.02 -24.02 -39.73
CA ASN A 647 -46.92 -22.67 -40.31
C ASN A 647 -46.99 -21.57 -39.22
N GLU A 648 -46.51 -20.37 -39.54
CA GLU A 648 -46.43 -19.20 -38.64
C GLU A 648 -47.71 -18.98 -37.80
N GLY A 649 -48.90 -19.06 -38.43
CA GLY A 649 -50.17 -18.82 -37.76
C GLY A 649 -50.53 -19.89 -36.72
N ARG A 650 -50.07 -21.13 -36.93
CA ARG A 650 -50.25 -22.23 -35.98
C ARG A 650 -49.28 -22.15 -34.80
N LYS A 651 -48.05 -21.69 -35.05
CA LYS A 651 -47.04 -21.44 -34.00
C LYS A 651 -47.51 -20.32 -33.07
N VAL A 652 -47.96 -19.20 -33.62
CA VAL A 652 -48.50 -18.05 -32.86
C VAL A 652 -49.70 -18.44 -31.98
N LYS A 653 -50.58 -19.32 -32.48
CA LYS A 653 -51.73 -19.79 -31.70
C LYS A 653 -51.32 -20.66 -30.50
N ARG A 654 -50.38 -21.58 -30.69
CA ARG A 654 -49.89 -22.48 -29.62
C ARG A 654 -49.04 -21.76 -28.58
N VAL A 655 -48.28 -20.74 -29.00
CA VAL A 655 -47.56 -19.85 -28.09
C VAL A 655 -48.55 -19.04 -27.25
N LYS A 656 -49.64 -18.51 -27.84
CA LYS A 656 -50.70 -17.83 -27.07
C LYS A 656 -51.36 -18.73 -26.04
N GLU A 657 -51.76 -19.94 -26.44
CA GLU A 657 -52.39 -20.92 -25.53
C GLU A 657 -51.45 -21.35 -24.38
N TRP A 658 -50.13 -21.41 -24.61
CA TRP A 658 -49.14 -21.72 -23.57
C TRP A 658 -48.84 -20.53 -22.63
N ILE A 659 -48.89 -19.31 -23.15
CA ILE A 659 -48.70 -18.07 -22.37
C ILE A 659 -49.93 -17.79 -21.48
N ASP A 660 -51.15 -18.01 -21.99
CA ASP A 660 -52.39 -17.89 -21.20
C ASP A 660 -52.45 -18.92 -20.05
N GLU A 661 -51.68 -20.02 -20.14
CA GLU A 661 -51.53 -21.05 -19.10
C GLU A 661 -50.53 -20.64 -18.00
N ILE A 662 -49.62 -19.68 -18.26
CA ILE A 662 -48.49 -19.33 -17.39
C ILE A 662 -48.64 -17.94 -16.76
N LEU A 663 -49.31 -16.98 -17.41
CA LEU A 663 -49.34 -15.58 -16.97
C LEU A 663 -50.77 -15.06 -16.76
N LEU A 664 -51.21 -15.06 -15.50
CA LEU A 664 -52.20 -14.11 -15.02
C LEU A 664 -51.51 -12.76 -14.78
N GLN A 665 -51.93 -11.77 -15.56
CA GLN A 665 -51.70 -10.32 -15.46
C GLN A 665 -50.57 -9.66 -16.30
N ASP A 666 -51.08 -8.73 -17.11
CA ASP A 666 -50.55 -7.46 -17.65
C ASP A 666 -49.36 -7.41 -18.64
N SER A 667 -49.74 -7.00 -19.87
CA SER A 667 -49.01 -6.29 -20.93
C SER A 667 -47.52 -6.62 -21.13
N ILE A 668 -47.23 -7.79 -21.70
CA ILE A 668 -45.92 -8.08 -22.30
C ILE A 668 -46.04 -8.01 -23.83
N SER A 669 -45.11 -7.30 -24.48
CA SER A 669 -45.00 -7.25 -25.93
C SER A 669 -44.67 -8.65 -26.50
N MET A 670 -45.60 -9.24 -27.25
CA MET A 670 -45.41 -10.54 -27.90
C MET A 670 -44.17 -10.59 -28.81
N GLU A 671 -43.74 -9.44 -29.34
CA GLU A 671 -42.55 -9.34 -30.18
C GLU A 671 -41.25 -9.45 -29.37
N GLY A 672 -41.25 -8.94 -28.13
CA GLY A 672 -40.13 -9.08 -27.19
C GLY A 672 -39.97 -10.53 -26.71
N VAL A 673 -41.08 -11.20 -26.41
CA VAL A 673 -41.09 -12.62 -26.00
C VAL A 673 -40.53 -13.52 -27.10
N MET A 674 -40.99 -13.33 -28.34
CA MET A 674 -40.50 -14.12 -29.48
C MET A 674 -39.00 -13.90 -29.75
N ARG A 675 -38.49 -12.67 -29.53
CA ARG A 675 -37.05 -12.38 -29.63
C ARG A 675 -36.26 -13.02 -28.51
N ALA A 676 -36.70 -12.92 -27.26
CA ALA A 676 -36.04 -13.55 -26.12
C ALA A 676 -35.96 -15.08 -26.28
N MET A 677 -37.04 -15.71 -26.76
CA MET A 677 -37.04 -17.14 -27.08
C MET A 677 -36.07 -17.48 -28.21
N GLY A 678 -35.99 -16.67 -29.27
CA GLY A 678 -35.02 -16.85 -30.36
C GLY A 678 -33.56 -16.78 -29.86
N ILE A 679 -33.28 -15.88 -28.93
CA ILE A 679 -31.95 -15.73 -28.30
C ILE A 679 -31.65 -16.95 -27.43
N ALA A 680 -32.60 -17.40 -26.61
CA ALA A 680 -32.45 -18.59 -25.77
C ALA A 680 -32.16 -19.85 -26.61
N ILE A 681 -32.88 -20.02 -27.73
CA ILE A 681 -32.66 -21.13 -28.67
C ILE A 681 -31.26 -21.05 -29.30
N ALA A 682 -30.80 -19.86 -29.69
CA ALA A 682 -29.46 -19.68 -30.25
C ALA A 682 -28.34 -19.99 -29.23
N CYS A 683 -28.57 -19.68 -27.94
CA CYS A 683 -27.64 -20.00 -26.86
C CYS A 683 -27.54 -21.52 -26.60
N LEU A 684 -28.64 -22.23 -26.80
CA LEU A 684 -28.73 -23.69 -26.61
C LEU A 684 -28.34 -24.49 -27.86
N HIS A 685 -27.77 -23.83 -28.88
CA HIS A 685 -27.38 -24.50 -30.12
C HIS A 685 -26.36 -25.63 -29.84
N LYS A 686 -26.58 -26.81 -30.45
CA LYS A 686 -25.75 -28.02 -30.23
C LYS A 686 -24.30 -27.86 -30.71
N ASP A 687 -24.09 -27.01 -31.71
CA ASP A 687 -22.76 -26.63 -32.20
C ASP A 687 -22.22 -25.39 -31.44
N PRO A 688 -21.14 -25.51 -30.65
CA PRO A 688 -20.60 -24.42 -29.83
C PRO A 688 -20.10 -23.22 -30.65
N LEU A 689 -19.65 -23.44 -31.89
CA LEU A 689 -19.14 -22.38 -32.77
C LEU A 689 -20.25 -21.51 -33.36
N LYS A 690 -21.51 -21.96 -33.25
CA LYS A 690 -22.70 -21.22 -33.71
C LYS A 690 -23.44 -20.53 -32.56
N ARG A 691 -22.97 -20.67 -31.32
CA ARG A 691 -23.55 -19.96 -30.18
C ARG A 691 -23.15 -18.48 -30.26
N PRO A 692 -24.10 -17.55 -30.06
CA PRO A 692 -23.80 -16.13 -30.09
C PRO A 692 -22.83 -15.76 -28.95
N SER A 693 -21.97 -14.78 -29.17
CA SER A 693 -21.10 -14.28 -28.11
C SER A 693 -21.93 -13.54 -27.05
N MET A 694 -21.39 -13.41 -25.84
CA MET A 694 -22.09 -12.70 -24.76
C MET A 694 -22.37 -11.23 -25.12
N VAL A 695 -21.54 -10.62 -25.98
CA VAL A 695 -21.75 -9.27 -26.52
C VAL A 695 -22.95 -9.24 -27.48
N ASP A 696 -23.12 -10.26 -28.32
CA ASP A 696 -24.25 -10.38 -29.24
C ASP A 696 -25.56 -10.65 -28.51
N ILE A 697 -25.51 -11.44 -27.43
CA ILE A 697 -26.66 -11.73 -26.57
C ILE A 697 -27.15 -10.45 -25.88
N VAL A 698 -26.23 -9.70 -25.25
CA VAL A 698 -26.58 -8.43 -24.57
C VAL A 698 -27.08 -7.40 -25.58
N HIS A 699 -26.49 -7.32 -26.79
CA HIS A 699 -26.96 -6.41 -27.83
C HIS A 699 -28.35 -6.81 -28.39
N ALA A 700 -28.63 -8.11 -28.50
CA ALA A 700 -29.92 -8.60 -28.96
C ALA A 700 -31.03 -8.40 -27.91
N LEU A 701 -30.71 -8.59 -26.63
CA LEU A 701 -31.63 -8.37 -25.50
C LEU A 701 -31.94 -6.89 -25.27
N SER A 702 -30.97 -5.99 -25.47
CA SER A 702 -31.22 -4.54 -25.36
C SER A 702 -32.14 -3.97 -26.44
N LYS A 703 -32.42 -4.74 -27.49
CA LYS A 703 -33.41 -4.40 -28.54
C LYS A 703 -34.78 -5.05 -28.31
N SER A 704 -34.99 -5.70 -27.17
CA SER A 704 -36.21 -6.47 -26.86
C SER A 704 -37.07 -5.93 -25.71
N GLU A 705 -36.79 -4.71 -25.21
CA GLU A 705 -37.67 -3.98 -24.27
C GLU A 705 -39.10 -3.76 -24.81
#